data_AF-A0A246BSY7-F1
#
_entry.id   AF-A0A246BSY7-F1
#
_cell.length_a   1.000
_cell.length_b   1.000
_cell.length_c   1.000
_cell.angle_alpha   90.00
_cell.angle_beta   90.00
_cell.angle_gamma   90.00
#
_symmetry.space_group_name_H-M   'P 1'
#
loop_
_entity.id
_entity.type
_entity.pdbx_description
1 polymer ?
#
loop_
_entity_poly.entity_id
_entity_poly.type
_entity_poly.pdbx_seq_one_letter_code
_entity_poly.pdbx_strand_id
1 'polypeptide(L)'
;MLGGTQLVWFKKDLRVHDHAPLVEAARRGPVLPVFIYEPEQLTHEEFAGHHLTYLNESLRELDATLRALGTPLVVRVGEAVTVLDGLREAHGVTAVWAHEETGNGVSFQRDRRVRAWARARGLPMTELPQNGVIRRMRNRDGWAATWEERLGAPQVAAPAQLGGVDADPGGLRTHAELGVPASAKTIPPGGRAAALETLDSFLTARGVNYMREMSSPLSAEASCSRLSAPLAFGTISLREVLQATRVRLAQVRGDPDADPRWVRSLRSYESRLHWHCHFMQRLESQPDMEFRTLNRALDGLREHEWNQDFFDRWQHGQTGYPLIDACMRMLRETGWLNFRMRALLVSFATQHLWLHWRRPGLFLAREWLDNEPGIHWSQMQMQSSTVGINRVRIYSPTRQAREQDPDGVFLRRWLPELADVPTDFIYAPWEWSGAGRLSYPPPIVHEQEAGRRARARISAARASPEFEAEARRIYAKHGSRKKADLRAERKAQGLPDKPPPPRRFAAVKRNIMSDQPDLFGLAPAAPKAVLPAGLPDDWQQALHGEFSAPYFHELKDFLVQERRAGNVFPPAPDVFNALRFTPLEDVKVLILGQDPYHRPGQAHGLSFSVRPGVTIPPSLRNIYKELTADLPGFTAPRHGYLKGWAGQGILLLNAVLTVREGQANSHANKGWEHFTDAVIRTVNDKPQRVVFVLWGAYARKKKKLITAPQHVIIESAHPSPLSEAKFFGSRPFSQVNAALKEAGLTPIDWQLPMQVTE
;
A
#
# COMPACT_ATOMS: atom_id res chain seq x y z
N MET A 1 -8.94 60.42 6.88
CA MET A 1 -7.79 60.01 7.68
C MET A 1 -7.19 58.77 7.02
N LEU A 2 -6.00 58.86 6.43
CA LEU A 2 -5.30 57.67 5.93
C LEU A 2 -5.02 56.77 7.14
N GLY A 3 -5.49 55.52 7.10
CA GLY A 3 -5.30 54.58 8.21
C GLY A 3 -3.82 54.34 8.48
N GLY A 4 -3.45 54.08 9.73
CA GLY A 4 -2.05 53.83 10.10
C GLY A 4 -1.46 52.58 9.43
N THR A 5 -0.16 52.37 9.56
CA THR A 5 0.57 51.27 8.91
C THR A 5 0.02 49.89 9.29
N GLN A 6 -0.26 49.06 8.28
CA GLN A 6 -0.76 47.69 8.40
C GLN A 6 0.39 46.70 8.12
N LEU A 7 0.88 46.01 9.14
CA LEU A 7 1.93 45.01 8.98
C LEU A 7 1.33 43.69 8.50
N VAL A 8 1.83 43.12 7.40
CA VAL A 8 1.44 41.79 6.90
C VAL A 8 2.61 40.83 7.11
N TRP A 9 2.45 39.86 8.01
CA TRP A 9 3.50 38.93 8.40
C TRP A 9 3.40 37.59 7.64
N PHE A 10 4.26 37.44 6.63
CA PHE A 10 4.40 36.23 5.82
C PHE A 10 5.20 35.17 6.56
N LYS A 11 4.75 33.92 6.46
CA LYS A 11 5.40 32.72 7.02
C LYS A 11 5.44 31.59 6.00
N LYS A 12 4.36 30.80 5.92
CA LYS A 12 4.18 29.64 5.01
C LYS A 12 3.06 29.91 3.99
N ASP A 13 2.99 31.14 3.53
CA ASP A 13 1.95 31.70 2.67
C ASP A 13 2.57 32.64 1.63
N LEU A 14 3.68 32.21 1.02
CA LEU A 14 4.56 33.02 0.19
C LEU A 14 3.98 33.35 -1.20
N ARG A 15 2.85 34.04 -1.23
CA ARG A 15 2.13 34.47 -2.44
C ARG A 15 1.28 35.71 -2.13
N VAL A 16 0.91 36.46 -3.17
CA VAL A 16 -0.06 37.58 -3.06
C VAL A 16 -1.48 37.20 -3.48
N HIS A 17 -1.64 36.12 -4.26
CA HIS A 17 -2.93 35.64 -4.75
C HIS A 17 -3.64 34.78 -3.71
N ASP A 18 -4.96 34.89 -3.61
CA ASP A 18 -5.76 34.20 -2.58
C ASP A 18 -5.17 34.41 -1.17
N HIS A 19 -4.71 35.64 -0.88
CA HIS A 19 -4.02 36.01 0.34
C HIS A 19 -4.83 37.05 1.15
N ALA A 20 -5.80 36.57 1.91
CA ALA A 20 -6.76 37.42 2.63
C ALA A 20 -6.12 38.48 3.57
N PRO A 21 -5.08 38.18 4.37
CA PRO A 21 -4.44 39.16 5.24
C PRO A 21 -3.85 40.35 4.47
N LEU A 22 -3.30 40.11 3.28
CA LEU A 22 -2.70 41.16 2.45
C LEU A 22 -3.78 42.09 1.90
N VAL A 23 -4.89 41.51 1.43
CA VAL A 23 -6.02 42.26 0.89
C VAL A 23 -6.75 43.07 1.96
N GLU A 24 -6.97 42.48 3.15
CA GLU A 24 -7.61 43.18 4.26
C GLU A 24 -6.72 44.30 4.83
N ALA A 25 -5.41 44.09 4.89
CA ALA A 25 -4.46 45.15 5.23
C ALA A 25 -4.50 46.30 4.21
N ALA A 26 -4.43 45.98 2.91
CA ALA A 26 -4.45 46.97 1.83
C ALA A 26 -5.71 47.84 1.82
N ARG A 27 -6.86 47.31 2.27
CA ARG A 27 -8.11 48.06 2.40
C ARG A 27 -8.12 49.08 3.54
N ARG A 28 -7.20 48.95 4.51
CA ARG A 28 -7.20 49.72 5.77
C ARG A 28 -6.15 50.81 5.83
N GLY A 29 -5.04 50.66 5.10
CA GLY A 29 -3.97 51.65 5.09
C GLY A 29 -2.73 51.17 4.35
N PRO A 30 -1.63 51.92 4.45
CA PRO A 30 -0.33 51.52 3.91
C PRO A 30 0.11 50.16 4.47
N VAL A 31 0.66 49.31 3.62
CA VAL A 31 1.04 47.93 3.93
C VAL A 31 2.55 47.82 4.08
N LEU A 32 2.97 47.17 5.16
CA LEU A 32 4.34 46.77 5.44
C LEU A 32 4.43 45.22 5.36
N PRO A 33 4.79 44.63 4.21
CA PRO A 33 4.99 43.19 4.07
C PRO A 33 6.28 42.77 4.79
N VAL A 34 6.21 41.79 5.70
CA VAL A 34 7.35 41.38 6.52
C VAL A 34 7.56 39.87 6.46
N PHE A 35 8.81 39.46 6.26
CA PHE A 35 9.28 38.09 6.48
C PHE A 35 10.44 38.10 7.49
N ILE A 36 10.49 37.08 8.36
CA ILE A 36 11.50 36.97 9.42
C ILE A 36 12.21 35.62 9.29
N TYR A 37 13.53 35.65 9.11
CA TYR A 37 14.38 34.50 9.36
C TYR A 37 14.52 34.32 10.87
N GLU A 38 13.74 33.40 11.42
CA GLU A 38 13.68 33.14 12.85
C GLU A 38 14.76 32.11 13.24
N PRO A 39 15.76 32.47 14.09
CA PRO A 39 16.82 31.53 14.48
C PRO A 39 16.28 30.23 15.06
N GLU A 40 15.22 30.29 15.88
CA GLU A 40 14.61 29.10 16.49
C GLU A 40 14.01 28.12 15.47
N GLN A 41 13.58 28.59 14.29
CA GLN A 41 13.13 27.73 13.19
C GLN A 41 14.31 27.19 12.40
N LEU A 42 15.29 28.06 12.08
CA LEU A 42 16.45 27.70 11.27
C LEU A 42 17.34 26.64 11.94
N THR A 43 17.45 26.67 13.27
CA THR A 43 18.22 25.69 14.06
C THR A 43 17.39 24.49 14.50
N HIS A 44 16.10 24.42 14.15
CA HIS A 44 15.24 23.32 14.57
C HIS A 44 15.65 22.00 13.90
N GLU A 45 15.49 20.88 14.60
CA GLU A 45 15.90 19.55 14.11
C GLU A 45 15.18 19.09 12.85
N GLU A 46 14.05 19.72 12.48
CA GLU A 46 13.30 19.45 11.25
C GLU A 46 13.73 20.34 10.07
N PHE A 47 14.62 21.30 10.27
CA PHE A 47 15.05 22.25 9.23
C PHE A 47 16.41 21.86 8.65
N ALA A 48 16.62 22.13 7.36
CA ALA A 48 17.83 21.77 6.62
C ALA A 48 18.07 22.71 5.44
N GLY A 49 19.25 22.63 4.85
CA GLY A 49 19.68 23.53 3.76
C GLY A 49 18.71 23.62 2.59
N HIS A 50 18.18 22.50 2.09
CA HIS A 50 17.27 22.52 0.94
C HIS A 50 15.94 23.23 1.24
N HIS A 51 15.48 23.23 2.49
CA HIS A 51 14.35 24.06 2.90
C HIS A 51 14.67 25.54 2.75
N LEU A 52 15.86 25.97 3.16
CA LEU A 52 16.30 27.35 3.01
C LEU A 52 16.50 27.73 1.53
N THR A 53 17.04 26.83 0.71
CA THR A 53 17.20 27.06 -0.73
C THR A 53 15.85 27.32 -1.39
N TYR A 54 14.87 26.43 -1.20
CA TYR A 54 13.52 26.57 -1.75
C TYR A 54 12.77 27.78 -1.18
N LEU A 55 12.95 28.07 0.12
CA LEU A 55 12.43 29.26 0.78
C LEU A 55 12.96 30.54 0.13
N ASN A 56 14.27 30.65 -0.06
CA ASN A 56 14.91 31.83 -0.64
C ASN A 56 14.49 32.06 -2.10
N GLU A 57 14.33 31.00 -2.88
CA GLU A 57 13.76 31.08 -4.24
C GLU A 57 12.33 31.60 -4.21
N SER A 58 11.50 31.07 -3.31
CA SER A 58 10.11 31.49 -3.15
C SER A 58 9.97 32.94 -2.68
N LEU A 59 10.81 33.37 -1.73
CA LEU A 59 10.83 34.75 -1.22
C LEU A 59 11.30 35.75 -2.27
N ARG A 60 12.23 35.36 -3.15
CA ARG A 60 12.69 36.22 -4.25
C ARG A 60 11.55 36.54 -5.22
N GLU A 61 10.74 35.54 -5.58
CA GLU A 61 9.56 35.76 -6.43
C GLU A 61 8.47 36.57 -5.70
N LEU A 62 8.26 36.30 -4.41
CA LEU A 62 7.34 37.08 -3.59
C LEU A 62 7.75 38.57 -3.52
N ASP A 63 9.02 38.88 -3.25
CA ASP A 63 9.53 40.26 -3.24
C ASP A 63 9.35 40.95 -4.60
N ALA A 64 9.71 40.26 -5.69
CA ALA A 64 9.51 40.79 -7.04
C ALA A 64 8.03 41.12 -7.32
N THR A 65 7.12 40.25 -6.89
CA THR A 65 5.67 40.44 -7.05
C THR A 65 5.16 41.60 -6.20
N LEU A 66 5.59 41.71 -4.93
CA LEU A 66 5.21 42.82 -4.05
C LEU A 66 5.72 44.16 -4.60
N ARG A 67 6.96 44.21 -5.10
CA ARG A 67 7.54 45.42 -5.73
C ARG A 67 6.71 45.86 -6.92
N ALA A 68 6.26 44.92 -7.76
CA ALA A 68 5.36 45.22 -8.88
C ALA A 68 4.00 45.79 -8.41
N LEU A 69 3.55 45.43 -7.20
CA LEU A 69 2.37 46.01 -6.56
C LEU A 69 2.65 47.36 -5.86
N GLY A 70 3.89 47.81 -5.78
CA GLY A 70 4.25 49.13 -5.23
C GLY A 70 4.90 49.14 -3.84
N THR A 71 5.27 47.98 -3.29
CA THR A 71 5.97 47.92 -1.99
C THR A 71 6.92 46.72 -1.92
N PRO A 72 8.14 46.82 -1.37
CA PRO A 72 9.05 45.69 -1.25
C PRO A 72 8.66 44.74 -0.09
N LEU A 73 9.23 43.54 -0.08
CA LEU A 73 9.23 42.68 1.09
C LEU A 73 10.29 43.15 2.07
N VAL A 74 9.89 43.45 3.31
CA VAL A 74 10.80 43.77 4.40
C VAL A 74 11.29 42.49 5.06
N VAL A 75 12.59 42.23 4.97
CA VAL A 75 13.22 41.01 5.47
C VAL A 75 14.08 41.31 6.68
N ARG A 76 13.91 40.53 7.75
CA ARG A 76 14.69 40.66 8.99
C ARG A 76 15.17 39.28 9.46
N VAL A 77 16.18 39.29 10.34
CA VAL A 77 16.70 38.10 11.02
C VAL A 77 16.58 38.36 12.53
N GLY A 78 15.99 37.44 13.28
CA GLY A 78 15.91 37.58 14.73
C GLY A 78 14.70 36.90 15.36
N GLU A 79 14.54 37.08 16.67
CA GLU A 79 13.35 36.62 17.40
C GLU A 79 12.13 37.45 16.97
N ALA A 80 11.02 36.78 16.69
CA ALA A 80 9.87 37.37 16.03
C ALA A 80 9.25 38.55 16.80
N VAL A 81 9.12 38.44 18.13
CA VAL A 81 8.58 39.54 18.96
C VAL A 81 9.51 40.75 18.93
N THR A 82 10.82 40.55 19.11
CA THR A 82 11.80 41.65 19.04
C THR A 82 11.76 42.38 17.70
N VAL A 83 11.72 41.63 16.59
CA VAL A 83 11.68 42.19 15.24
C VAL A 83 10.37 42.95 15.00
N LEU A 84 9.22 42.34 15.33
CA LEU A 84 7.91 42.96 15.12
C LEU A 84 7.72 44.22 15.97
N ASP A 85 8.25 44.24 17.19
CA ASP A 85 8.19 45.41 18.07
C ASP A 85 9.04 46.57 17.55
N GLY A 86 10.26 46.29 17.07
CA GLY A 86 11.10 47.30 16.43
C GLY A 86 10.46 47.89 15.18
N LEU A 87 9.86 47.07 14.31
CA LEU A 87 9.14 47.54 13.13
C LEU A 87 7.89 48.36 13.50
N ARG A 88 7.18 47.96 14.56
CA ARG A 88 6.03 48.71 15.10
C ARG A 88 6.44 50.12 15.52
N GLU A 89 7.55 50.25 16.24
CA GLU A 89 8.08 51.53 16.72
C GLU A 89 8.58 52.40 15.58
N ALA A 90 9.32 51.84 14.64
CA ALA A 90 9.91 52.57 13.53
C ALA A 90 8.87 53.08 12.51
N HIS A 91 7.79 52.32 12.27
CA HIS A 91 6.87 52.60 11.16
C HIS A 91 5.42 52.87 11.59
N GLY A 92 5.18 53.06 12.90
CA GLY A 92 3.85 53.38 13.43
C GLY A 92 2.80 52.32 13.09
N VAL A 93 3.15 51.03 13.23
CA VAL A 93 2.24 49.92 12.92
C VAL A 93 1.04 49.96 13.86
N THR A 94 -0.16 49.97 13.28
CA THR A 94 -1.44 50.02 14.03
C THR A 94 -2.22 48.71 14.00
N ALA A 95 -1.84 47.75 13.15
CA ALA A 95 -2.37 46.39 13.17
C ALA A 95 -1.42 45.37 12.52
N VAL A 96 -1.54 44.11 12.92
CA VAL A 96 -0.81 42.97 12.37
C VAL A 96 -1.79 42.00 11.71
N TRP A 97 -1.46 41.60 10.48
CA TRP A 97 -2.24 40.70 9.64
C TRP A 97 -1.40 39.48 9.28
N ALA A 98 -1.96 38.29 9.47
CA ALA A 98 -1.30 37.05 9.10
C ALA A 98 -2.33 35.98 8.74
N HIS A 99 -1.92 34.91 8.06
CA HIS A 99 -2.72 33.70 8.07
C HIS A 99 -2.51 32.91 9.37
N GLU A 100 -3.54 32.15 9.73
CA GLU A 100 -3.41 31.06 10.68
C GLU A 100 -2.40 30.02 10.17
N GLU A 101 -1.45 29.65 11.02
CA GLU A 101 -0.50 28.57 10.77
C GLU A 101 -0.78 27.38 11.71
N THR A 102 -0.61 26.17 11.18
CA THR A 102 -0.49 24.93 11.97
C THR A 102 0.91 24.39 11.70
N GLY A 103 1.85 24.61 12.63
CA GLY A 103 3.24 24.18 12.48
C GLY A 103 3.71 23.28 13.63
N ASN A 104 5.03 23.14 13.76
CA ASN A 104 5.66 22.37 14.83
C ASN A 104 5.60 23.10 16.17
N GLY A 105 6.05 22.45 17.23
CA GLY A 105 6.00 22.99 18.58
C GLY A 105 6.70 24.32 18.73
N VAL A 106 7.85 24.51 18.06
CA VAL A 106 8.60 25.79 18.10
C VAL A 106 7.78 26.91 17.47
N SER A 107 7.21 26.68 16.29
CA SER A 107 6.40 27.70 15.59
C SER A 107 5.13 28.03 16.37
N PHE A 108 4.53 27.03 17.03
CA PHE A 108 3.39 27.23 17.90
C PHE A 108 3.73 28.06 19.16
N GLN A 109 4.88 27.82 19.81
CA GLN A 109 5.29 28.65 20.95
C GLN A 109 5.59 30.09 20.52
N ARG A 110 6.27 30.26 19.38
CA ARG A 110 6.54 31.56 18.75
C ARG A 110 5.26 32.35 18.49
N ASP A 111 4.24 31.72 17.91
CA ASP A 111 2.91 32.31 17.72
C ASP A 111 2.26 32.75 19.05
N ARG A 112 2.39 31.94 20.11
CA ARG A 112 1.86 32.30 21.43
C ARG A 112 2.54 33.54 22.01
N ARG A 113 3.87 33.67 21.83
CA ARG A 113 4.63 34.85 22.26
C ARG A 113 4.20 36.09 21.46
N VAL A 114 4.07 35.99 20.15
CA VAL A 114 3.60 37.11 19.30
C VAL A 114 2.18 37.56 19.68
N ARG A 115 1.24 36.62 19.88
CA ARG A 115 -0.12 36.97 20.37
C ARG A 115 -0.10 37.61 21.76
N ALA A 116 0.79 37.18 22.65
CA ALA A 116 0.93 37.78 23.98
C ALA A 116 1.49 39.20 23.89
N TRP A 117 2.53 39.41 23.08
CA TRP A 117 3.11 40.72 22.80
C TRP A 117 2.08 41.69 22.20
N ALA A 118 1.35 41.28 21.15
CA ALA A 118 0.36 42.13 20.51
C ALA A 118 -0.72 42.59 21.51
N ARG A 119 -1.22 41.67 22.35
CA ARG A 119 -2.18 42.00 23.42
C ARG A 119 -1.59 42.97 24.45
N ALA A 120 -0.34 42.76 24.88
CA ALA A 120 0.32 43.63 25.84
C ALA A 120 0.53 45.06 25.31
N ARG A 121 0.68 45.22 23.99
CA ARG A 121 0.83 46.52 23.32
C ARG A 121 -0.50 47.13 22.87
N GLY A 122 -1.64 46.49 23.15
CA GLY A 122 -2.95 46.92 22.64
C GLY A 122 -3.04 46.93 21.11
N LEU A 123 -2.19 46.16 20.43
CA LEU A 123 -2.08 46.12 18.97
C LEU A 123 -3.05 45.07 18.40
N PRO A 124 -4.04 45.46 17.58
CA PRO A 124 -4.90 44.51 16.88
C PRO A 124 -4.09 43.54 16.03
N MET A 125 -4.26 42.24 16.30
CA MET A 125 -3.67 41.17 15.49
C MET A 125 -4.79 40.28 14.96
N THR A 126 -4.88 40.18 13.63
CA THR A 126 -5.87 39.35 12.95
C THR A 126 -5.17 38.21 12.23
N GLU A 127 -5.55 36.98 12.58
CA GLU A 127 -5.13 35.77 11.88
C GLU A 127 -6.31 35.20 11.10
N LEU A 128 -6.17 35.09 9.78
CA LEU A 128 -7.24 34.59 8.90
C LEU A 128 -6.95 33.15 8.45
N PRO A 129 -7.98 32.29 8.32
CA PRO A 129 -7.79 30.93 7.85
C PRO A 129 -7.35 30.92 6.38
N GLN A 130 -6.33 30.12 6.05
CA GLN A 130 -5.86 29.93 4.67
C GLN A 130 -6.34 28.62 4.01
N ASN A 131 -6.77 27.65 4.82
CA ASN A 131 -7.15 26.32 4.35
C ASN A 131 -8.33 25.77 5.19
N GLY A 132 -8.65 24.49 5.00
CA GLY A 132 -9.76 23.84 5.71
C GLY A 132 -9.47 23.40 7.15
N VAL A 133 -8.37 23.85 7.77
CA VAL A 133 -8.10 23.65 9.20
C VAL A 133 -8.87 24.71 10.01
N ILE A 134 -9.45 24.27 11.13
CA ILE A 134 -10.29 25.04 12.04
C ILE A 134 -9.61 25.05 13.41
N ARG A 135 -9.26 26.23 13.89
CA ARG A 135 -8.64 26.39 15.21
C ARG A 135 -9.61 26.05 16.34
N ARG A 136 -9.06 25.49 17.42
CA ARG A 136 -9.77 25.19 18.69
C ARG A 136 -10.99 24.25 18.52
N MET A 137 -10.97 23.41 17.50
CA MET A 137 -12.05 22.47 17.24
C MET A 137 -12.12 21.39 18.34
N ARG A 138 -13.28 21.21 18.96
CA ARG A 138 -13.48 20.25 20.07
C ARG A 138 -13.50 18.79 19.58
N ASN A 139 -14.16 18.54 18.46
CA ASN A 139 -14.31 17.24 17.82
C ASN A 139 -14.38 17.42 16.30
N ARG A 140 -14.73 16.39 15.52
CA ARG A 140 -14.79 16.46 14.03
C ARG A 140 -16.15 16.87 13.46
N ASP A 141 -17.11 17.27 14.30
CA ASP A 141 -18.46 17.60 13.84
C ASP A 141 -18.44 18.94 13.08
N GLY A 142 -19.08 19.00 11.91
CA GLY A 142 -19.09 20.19 11.05
C GLY A 142 -17.80 20.46 10.26
N TRP A 143 -16.68 19.77 10.55
CA TRP A 143 -15.39 20.03 9.89
C TRP A 143 -15.46 19.93 8.35
N ALA A 144 -16.12 18.87 7.84
CA ALA A 144 -16.19 18.63 6.40
C ALA A 144 -17.03 19.69 5.67
N ALA A 145 -18.12 20.16 6.29
CA ALA A 145 -18.96 21.23 5.74
C ALA A 145 -18.19 22.55 5.68
N THR A 146 -17.51 22.93 6.77
CA THR A 146 -16.67 24.13 6.79
C THR A 146 -15.48 24.04 5.85
N TRP A 147 -14.88 22.86 5.68
CA TRP A 147 -13.83 22.63 4.68
C TRP A 147 -14.35 22.91 3.26
N GLU A 148 -15.53 22.38 2.92
CA GLU A 148 -16.15 22.56 1.62
C GLU A 148 -16.56 24.02 1.38
N GLU A 149 -17.16 24.66 2.38
CA GLU A 149 -17.51 26.09 2.35
C GLU A 149 -16.28 26.96 2.09
N ARG A 150 -15.21 26.78 2.86
CA ARG A 150 -14.00 27.62 2.75
C ARG A 150 -13.26 27.43 1.44
N LEU A 151 -13.09 26.19 0.97
CA LEU A 151 -12.33 25.93 -0.25
C LEU A 151 -13.19 26.02 -1.53
N GLY A 152 -14.51 25.94 -1.39
CA GLY A 152 -15.47 26.23 -2.46
C GLY A 152 -15.73 27.72 -2.67
N ALA A 153 -15.49 28.56 -1.65
CA ALA A 153 -15.66 30.01 -1.75
C ALA A 153 -14.73 30.63 -2.82
N PRO A 154 -15.12 31.75 -3.46
CA PRO A 154 -14.28 32.43 -4.45
C PRO A 154 -12.87 32.72 -3.92
N GLN A 155 -11.88 32.63 -4.80
CA GLN A 155 -10.51 33.05 -4.48
C GLN A 155 -10.46 34.55 -4.22
N VAL A 156 -9.61 34.95 -3.28
CA VAL A 156 -9.38 36.37 -3.01
C VAL A 156 -8.44 36.93 -4.08
N ALA A 157 -8.91 37.91 -4.85
CA ALA A 157 -8.09 38.59 -5.85
C ALA A 157 -6.94 39.36 -5.17
N ALA A 158 -5.74 39.28 -5.75
CA ALA A 158 -4.62 40.09 -5.30
C ALA A 158 -4.94 41.58 -5.48
N PRO A 159 -4.42 42.47 -4.60
CA PRO A 159 -4.57 43.91 -4.80
C PRO A 159 -3.95 44.33 -6.14
N ALA A 160 -4.57 45.28 -6.84
CA ALA A 160 -3.99 45.83 -8.07
C ALA A 160 -2.78 46.73 -7.78
N GLN A 161 -2.78 47.38 -6.62
CA GLN A 161 -1.69 48.22 -6.11
C GLN A 161 -1.74 48.22 -4.58
N LEU A 162 -0.60 48.41 -3.94
CA LEU A 162 -0.41 48.55 -2.51
C LEU A 162 0.11 49.95 -2.20
N GLY A 163 -0.47 50.60 -1.18
CA GLY A 163 0.17 51.76 -0.57
C GLY A 163 1.37 51.29 0.24
N GLY A 164 2.59 51.55 -0.20
CA GLY A 164 3.80 51.12 0.52
C GLY A 164 4.10 51.97 1.75
N VAL A 165 4.96 51.43 2.61
CA VAL A 165 5.58 52.15 3.73
C VAL A 165 7.06 52.31 3.40
N ASP A 166 7.60 53.50 3.64
CA ASP A 166 9.04 53.74 3.48
C ASP A 166 9.80 53.03 4.62
N ALA A 167 10.31 51.85 4.30
CA ALA A 167 11.05 50.99 5.20
C ALA A 167 12.22 50.37 4.45
N ASP A 168 13.37 50.24 5.11
CA ASP A 168 14.51 49.51 4.55
C ASP A 168 14.09 48.05 4.27
N PRO A 169 14.05 47.61 2.98
CA PRO A 169 13.67 46.25 2.63
C PRO A 169 14.57 45.21 3.28
N GLY A 170 15.82 45.58 3.60
CA GLY A 170 16.86 44.60 3.91
C GLY A 170 17.12 43.71 2.70
N GLY A 171 17.48 42.45 2.96
CA GLY A 171 17.77 41.49 1.90
C GLY A 171 17.63 40.04 2.35
N LEU A 172 17.39 39.16 1.39
CA LEU A 172 17.44 37.72 1.61
C LEU A 172 18.85 37.32 2.04
N ARG A 173 18.94 36.37 2.97
CA ARG A 173 20.21 35.94 3.54
C ARG A 173 20.65 34.62 2.94
N THR A 174 21.94 34.53 2.69
CA THR A 174 22.60 33.32 2.23
C THR A 174 22.66 32.26 3.33
N HIS A 175 22.95 31.03 2.94
CA HIS A 175 23.24 29.93 3.86
C HIS A 175 24.32 30.29 4.89
N ALA A 176 25.40 30.94 4.44
CA ALA A 176 26.52 31.33 5.30
C ALA A 176 26.11 32.38 6.34
N GLU A 177 25.36 33.41 5.93
CA GLU A 177 24.86 34.46 6.84
C GLU A 177 23.89 33.92 7.91
N LEU A 178 23.14 32.86 7.59
CA LEU A 178 22.17 32.24 8.51
C LEU A 178 22.74 31.07 9.31
N GLY A 179 23.99 30.65 9.05
CA GLY A 179 24.57 29.47 9.69
C GLY A 179 23.88 28.15 9.33
N VAL A 180 23.17 28.09 8.20
CA VAL A 180 22.46 26.90 7.72
C VAL A 180 23.30 26.23 6.63
N PRO A 181 23.82 25.01 6.83
CA PRO A 181 24.62 24.32 5.81
C PRO A 181 23.87 24.20 4.49
N ALA A 182 24.57 24.40 3.36
CA ALA A 182 24.02 24.13 2.04
C ALA A 182 23.71 22.62 1.90
N SER A 183 22.67 22.31 1.14
CA SER A 183 22.27 20.93 0.85
C SER A 183 22.71 20.54 -0.55
N ALA A 184 23.26 19.34 -0.71
CA ALA A 184 23.61 18.79 -2.03
C ALA A 184 22.41 18.15 -2.75
N LYS A 185 21.21 18.18 -2.15
CA LYS A 185 19.99 17.62 -2.74
C LYS A 185 19.62 18.31 -4.04
N THR A 186 19.17 17.52 -5.01
CA THR A 186 18.52 18.01 -6.23
C THR A 186 17.04 18.25 -5.94
N ILE A 187 16.63 19.51 -5.85
CA ILE A 187 15.25 19.92 -5.57
C ILE A 187 14.63 20.66 -6.76
N PRO A 188 13.29 20.62 -6.92
CA PRO A 188 12.61 21.47 -7.89
C PRO A 188 12.77 22.96 -7.54
N PRO A 189 12.64 23.87 -8.52
CA PRO A 189 12.67 25.29 -8.27
C PRO A 189 11.51 25.73 -7.37
N GLY A 190 11.79 26.67 -6.46
CA GLY A 190 10.81 27.33 -5.62
C GLY A 190 10.02 28.42 -6.34
N GLY A 191 9.04 28.99 -5.64
CA GLY A 191 8.21 30.06 -6.16
C GLY A 191 6.84 29.63 -6.68
N ARG A 192 6.08 30.61 -7.16
CA ARG A 192 4.69 30.46 -7.59
C ARG A 192 4.60 30.11 -9.07
N ALA A 193 5.43 30.70 -9.93
CA ALA A 193 5.45 30.38 -11.35
C ALA A 193 5.69 28.87 -11.58
N ALA A 194 6.72 28.31 -10.93
CA ALA A 194 7.01 26.88 -10.98
C ALA A 194 5.87 26.02 -10.42
N ALA A 195 5.18 26.48 -9.37
CA ALA A 195 4.02 25.79 -8.81
C ALA A 195 2.84 25.74 -9.78
N LEU A 196 2.57 26.83 -10.50
CA LEU A 196 1.50 26.91 -11.49
C LEU A 196 1.80 26.04 -12.71
N GLU A 197 3.03 26.05 -13.22
CA GLU A 197 3.46 25.16 -14.30
C GLU A 197 3.32 23.68 -13.89
N THR A 198 3.76 23.36 -12.67
CA THR A 198 3.64 22.01 -12.11
C THR A 198 2.18 21.56 -12.01
N LEU A 199 1.29 22.45 -11.55
CA LEU A 199 -0.15 22.21 -11.47
C LEU A 199 -0.78 22.00 -12.84
N ASP A 200 -0.48 22.88 -13.80
CA ASP A 200 -1.01 22.80 -15.16
C ASP A 200 -0.61 21.47 -15.79
N SER A 201 0.68 21.19 -15.83
CA SER A 201 1.25 19.94 -16.33
C SER A 201 0.60 18.69 -15.71
N PHE A 202 0.29 18.73 -14.41
CA PHE A 202 -0.42 17.63 -13.75
C PHE A 202 -1.88 17.51 -14.23
N LEU A 203 -2.62 18.62 -14.30
CA LEU A 203 -4.04 18.62 -14.65
C LEU A 203 -4.29 18.35 -16.14
N THR A 204 -3.34 18.67 -17.01
CA THR A 204 -3.52 18.60 -18.47
C THR A 204 -2.82 17.39 -19.10
N ALA A 205 -1.70 16.92 -18.54
CA ALA A 205 -0.89 15.84 -19.13
C ALA A 205 -0.56 14.70 -18.16
N ARG A 206 0.22 14.97 -17.11
CA ARG A 206 0.85 13.92 -16.27
C ARG A 206 -0.13 13.15 -15.39
N GLY A 207 -1.22 13.79 -14.97
CA GLY A 207 -2.13 13.27 -13.96
C GLY A 207 -3.09 12.17 -14.44
N VAL A 208 -3.11 11.83 -15.73
CA VAL A 208 -4.08 10.87 -16.29
C VAL A 208 -4.04 9.51 -15.59
N ASN A 209 -2.84 9.03 -15.24
CA ASN A 209 -2.63 7.75 -14.55
C ASN A 209 -2.46 7.88 -13.02
N TYR A 210 -2.64 9.07 -12.44
CA TYR A 210 -2.40 9.34 -11.03
C TYR A 210 -2.96 8.25 -10.10
N MET A 211 -4.22 7.84 -10.32
CA MET A 211 -4.85 6.83 -9.47
C MET A 211 -4.09 5.50 -9.42
N ARG A 212 -3.57 5.05 -10.57
CA ARG A 212 -2.91 3.74 -10.72
C ARG A 212 -1.45 3.80 -10.28
N GLU A 213 -0.78 4.89 -10.60
CA GLU A 213 0.69 4.98 -10.55
C GLU A 213 1.21 5.60 -9.24
N MET A 214 0.38 6.26 -8.43
CA MET A 214 0.83 6.95 -7.21
C MET A 214 1.55 6.06 -6.16
N SER A 215 1.37 4.74 -6.22
CA SER A 215 1.96 3.79 -5.25
C SER A 215 3.36 3.30 -5.65
N SER A 216 3.68 3.31 -6.94
CA SER A 216 4.98 2.83 -7.42
C SER A 216 6.04 3.94 -7.29
N PRO A 217 7.23 3.64 -6.76
CA PRO A 217 8.31 4.61 -6.67
C PRO A 217 8.88 4.98 -8.04
N LEU A 218 8.64 4.17 -9.08
CA LEU A 218 9.06 4.44 -10.46
C LEU A 218 8.20 5.52 -11.11
N SER A 219 6.89 5.32 -11.11
CA SER A 219 5.97 6.15 -11.91
C SER A 219 5.41 7.32 -11.13
N ALA A 220 5.37 7.26 -9.80
CA ALA A 220 4.80 8.33 -8.98
C ALA A 220 5.56 9.65 -9.10
N GLU A 221 6.86 9.63 -9.38
CA GLU A 221 7.64 10.86 -9.62
C GLU A 221 7.05 11.67 -10.77
N ALA A 222 6.71 11.02 -11.88
CA ALA A 222 6.11 11.67 -13.04
C ALA A 222 4.59 11.86 -12.87
N SER A 223 3.88 10.88 -12.35
CA SER A 223 2.40 10.83 -12.39
C SER A 223 1.71 11.55 -11.21
N CYS A 224 2.41 11.79 -10.10
CA CYS A 224 1.86 12.57 -8.98
C CYS A 224 1.94 14.08 -9.23
N SER A 225 1.13 14.86 -8.50
CA SER A 225 1.03 16.29 -8.74
C SER A 225 2.32 17.06 -8.51
N ARG A 226 3.20 16.59 -7.62
CA ARG A 226 4.42 17.31 -7.19
C ARG A 226 4.17 18.65 -6.50
N LEU A 227 2.93 18.89 -6.05
CA LEU A 227 2.51 20.15 -5.42
C LEU A 227 2.67 20.19 -3.89
N SER A 228 3.26 19.17 -3.28
CA SER A 228 3.40 19.11 -1.82
C SER A 228 4.33 20.20 -1.27
N ALA A 229 5.47 20.47 -1.91
CA ALA A 229 6.36 21.56 -1.51
C ALA A 229 5.72 22.97 -1.76
N PRO A 230 5.16 23.26 -2.95
CA PRO A 230 4.40 24.50 -3.15
C PRO A 230 3.31 24.77 -2.11
N LEU A 231 2.57 23.73 -1.69
CA LEU A 231 1.56 23.84 -0.65
C LEU A 231 2.16 24.05 0.75
N ALA A 232 3.27 23.39 1.09
CA ALA A 232 3.94 23.52 2.38
C ALA A 232 4.58 24.91 2.61
N PHE A 233 5.07 25.55 1.55
CA PHE A 233 5.58 26.93 1.57
C PHE A 233 4.51 27.98 1.22
N GLY A 234 3.33 27.54 0.77
CA GLY A 234 2.20 28.39 0.44
C GLY A 234 2.40 29.30 -0.77
N THR A 235 3.25 28.91 -1.73
CA THR A 235 3.42 29.63 -3.01
C THR A 235 2.19 29.50 -3.91
N ILE A 236 1.36 28.50 -3.65
CA ILE A 236 0.00 28.35 -4.18
C ILE A 236 -0.95 27.93 -3.06
N SER A 237 -2.18 28.44 -3.08
CA SER A 237 -3.19 28.08 -2.08
C SER A 237 -3.84 26.71 -2.37
N LEU A 238 -4.28 26.02 -1.32
CA LEU A 238 -5.05 24.77 -1.47
C LEU A 238 -6.38 25.01 -2.19
N ARG A 239 -6.99 26.18 -2.01
CA ARG A 239 -8.23 26.59 -2.67
C ARG A 239 -8.01 26.72 -4.18
N GLU A 240 -6.92 27.36 -4.59
CA GLU A 240 -6.53 27.47 -6.01
C GLU A 240 -6.38 26.08 -6.65
N VAL A 241 -5.63 25.18 -6.00
CA VAL A 241 -5.40 23.81 -6.49
C VAL A 241 -6.72 23.02 -6.59
N LEU A 242 -7.57 23.11 -5.57
CA LEU A 242 -8.87 22.42 -5.56
C LEU A 242 -9.78 22.92 -6.68
N GLN A 243 -9.90 24.24 -6.83
CA GLN A 243 -10.79 24.83 -7.82
C GLN A 243 -10.30 24.54 -9.24
N ALA A 244 -9.00 24.65 -9.51
CA ALA A 244 -8.41 24.24 -10.80
C ALA A 244 -8.67 22.76 -11.10
N THR A 245 -8.52 21.88 -10.09
CA THR A 245 -8.84 20.45 -10.21
C THR A 245 -10.31 20.23 -10.57
N ARG A 246 -11.24 20.96 -9.92
CA ARG A 246 -12.68 20.86 -10.18
C ARG A 246 -13.08 21.38 -11.56
N VAL A 247 -12.48 22.49 -12.00
CA VAL A 247 -12.66 23.01 -13.37
C VAL A 247 -12.20 21.96 -14.38
N ARG A 248 -11.00 21.41 -14.22
CA ARG A 248 -10.50 20.36 -15.11
C ARG A 248 -11.39 19.12 -15.09
N LEU A 249 -11.84 18.69 -13.91
CA LEU A 249 -12.75 17.56 -13.76
C LEU A 249 -14.10 17.78 -14.46
N ALA A 250 -14.62 19.00 -14.46
CA ALA A 250 -15.84 19.35 -15.19
C ALA A 250 -15.60 19.28 -16.72
N GLN A 251 -14.47 19.82 -17.20
CA GLN A 251 -14.08 19.77 -18.61
C GLN A 251 -13.99 18.32 -19.13
N VAL A 252 -13.20 17.46 -18.48
CA VAL A 252 -13.00 16.07 -18.94
C VAL A 252 -14.25 15.18 -18.77
N ARG A 253 -15.25 15.61 -18.00
CA ARG A 253 -16.53 14.88 -17.89
C ARG A 253 -17.49 15.24 -19.02
N GLY A 254 -17.42 16.48 -19.52
CA GLY A 254 -18.25 16.96 -20.62
C GLY A 254 -17.67 16.68 -22.01
N ASP A 255 -16.41 16.27 -22.07
CA ASP A 255 -15.68 15.98 -23.30
C ASP A 255 -15.75 14.47 -23.63
N PRO A 256 -16.41 14.07 -24.74
CA PRO A 256 -16.50 12.67 -25.15
C PRO A 256 -15.16 12.08 -25.62
N ASP A 257 -14.21 12.93 -26.01
CA ASP A 257 -12.89 12.53 -26.51
C ASP A 257 -11.84 12.47 -25.39
N ALA A 258 -12.18 12.93 -24.18
CA ALA A 258 -11.27 12.87 -23.05
C ALA A 258 -11.03 11.43 -22.57
N ASP A 259 -9.77 11.11 -22.25
CA ASP A 259 -9.42 9.81 -21.68
C ASP A 259 -10.23 9.52 -20.40
N PRO A 260 -10.97 8.40 -20.33
CA PRO A 260 -11.86 8.09 -19.21
C PRO A 260 -11.12 7.88 -17.88
N ARG A 261 -9.79 7.73 -17.90
CA ARG A 261 -8.95 7.69 -16.70
C ARG A 261 -8.90 9.04 -15.99
N TRP A 262 -9.01 10.17 -16.69
CA TRP A 262 -8.93 11.51 -16.10
C TRP A 262 -9.96 11.72 -14.98
N VAL A 263 -11.22 11.34 -15.22
CA VAL A 263 -12.29 11.50 -14.23
C VAL A 263 -11.96 10.75 -12.93
N ARG A 264 -11.43 9.53 -13.03
CA ARG A 264 -11.04 8.71 -11.87
C ARG A 264 -9.82 9.30 -11.16
N SER A 265 -8.81 9.71 -11.91
CA SER A 265 -7.57 10.29 -11.38
C SER A 265 -7.82 11.63 -10.68
N LEU A 266 -8.60 12.54 -11.26
CA LEU A 266 -8.90 13.84 -10.67
C LEU A 266 -9.80 13.74 -9.43
N ARG A 267 -10.82 12.84 -9.43
CA ARG A 267 -11.59 12.53 -8.20
C ARG A 267 -10.70 11.95 -7.11
N SER A 268 -9.78 11.07 -7.49
CA SER A 268 -8.80 10.50 -6.56
C SER A 268 -7.94 11.63 -5.97
N TYR A 269 -7.43 12.53 -6.80
CA TYR A 269 -6.60 13.67 -6.39
C TYR A 269 -7.34 14.67 -5.49
N GLU A 270 -8.55 15.07 -5.86
CA GLU A 270 -9.42 15.92 -5.03
C GLU A 270 -9.60 15.35 -3.62
N SER A 271 -9.80 14.03 -3.51
CA SER A 271 -9.87 13.39 -2.19
C SER A 271 -8.58 13.54 -1.38
N ARG A 272 -7.40 13.65 -2.00
CA ARG A 272 -6.12 13.84 -1.30
C ARG A 272 -5.96 15.28 -0.81
N LEU A 273 -6.49 16.27 -1.55
CA LEU A 273 -6.58 17.66 -1.08
C LEU A 273 -7.44 17.79 0.17
N HIS A 274 -8.49 16.98 0.29
CA HIS A 274 -9.26 16.90 1.54
C HIS A 274 -8.48 16.22 2.67
N TRP A 275 -7.71 15.17 2.38
CA TRP A 275 -6.86 14.50 3.38
C TRP A 275 -5.74 15.40 3.90
N HIS A 276 -5.21 16.31 3.08
CA HIS A 276 -4.23 17.32 3.49
C HIS A 276 -4.69 18.07 4.75
N CYS A 277 -5.84 18.76 4.69
CA CYS A 277 -6.36 19.46 5.86
C CYS A 277 -6.82 18.51 6.97
N HIS A 278 -7.33 17.31 6.65
CA HIS A 278 -7.76 16.36 7.67
C HIS A 278 -6.61 15.96 8.61
N PHE A 279 -5.42 15.73 8.04
CA PHE A 279 -4.23 15.41 8.82
C PHE A 279 -3.72 16.62 9.60
N MET A 280 -3.57 17.78 8.96
CA MET A 280 -3.16 19.00 9.66
C MET A 280 -4.08 19.35 10.83
N GLN A 281 -5.39 19.19 10.64
CA GLN A 281 -6.38 19.42 11.69
C GLN A 281 -6.16 18.52 12.92
N ARG A 282 -5.56 17.33 12.77
CA ARG A 282 -5.28 16.46 13.92
C ARG A 282 -4.22 17.06 14.82
N LEU A 283 -3.13 17.61 14.24
CA LEU A 283 -2.10 18.31 14.99
C LEU A 283 -2.68 19.58 15.63
N GLU A 284 -3.43 20.37 14.87
CA GLU A 284 -4.13 21.57 15.38
C GLU A 284 -5.01 21.24 16.60
N SER A 285 -5.76 20.14 16.53
CA SER A 285 -6.64 19.72 17.64
C SER A 285 -5.88 19.05 18.79
N GLN A 286 -4.69 18.49 18.57
CA GLN A 286 -3.91 17.75 19.56
C GLN A 286 -2.39 17.94 19.36
N PRO A 287 -1.83 19.12 19.71
CA PRO A 287 -0.43 19.47 19.42
C PRO A 287 0.61 18.57 20.11
N ASP A 288 0.27 17.97 21.25
CA ASP A 288 1.15 17.07 22.00
C ASP A 288 1.47 15.75 21.27
N MET A 289 0.82 15.47 20.14
CA MET A 289 1.11 14.31 19.30
C MET A 289 2.47 14.35 18.59
N GLU A 290 3.09 15.53 18.52
CA GLU A 290 4.48 15.70 18.06
C GLU A 290 5.49 15.07 19.04
N PHE A 291 5.17 15.08 20.34
CA PHE A 291 6.10 14.69 21.39
C PHE A 291 5.81 13.32 21.98
N ARG A 292 4.56 12.87 21.92
CA ARG A 292 4.12 11.65 22.59
C ARG A 292 3.10 10.89 21.76
N THR A 293 2.85 9.62 22.09
CA THR A 293 1.90 8.80 21.31
C THR A 293 0.49 9.37 21.39
N LEU A 294 -0.32 9.18 20.33
CA LEU A 294 -1.69 9.69 20.34
C LEU A 294 -2.60 8.89 21.29
N ASN A 295 -2.41 7.56 21.33
CA ASN A 295 -3.03 6.66 22.30
C ASN A 295 -2.05 6.38 23.43
N ARG A 296 -2.34 6.95 24.61
CA ARG A 296 -1.45 6.94 25.78
C ARG A 296 -1.16 5.55 26.31
N ALA A 297 -2.02 4.57 26.06
CA ALA A 297 -1.75 3.17 26.45
C ALA A 297 -0.60 2.54 25.66
N LEU A 298 -0.08 3.21 24.63
CA LEU A 298 1.07 2.79 23.85
C LEU A 298 2.35 3.56 24.22
N ASP A 299 2.30 4.49 25.19
CA ASP A 299 3.50 5.08 25.77
C ASP A 299 4.31 3.95 26.46
N GLY A 300 5.63 3.93 26.26
CA GLY A 300 6.54 2.90 26.77
C GLY A 300 6.66 1.65 25.87
N LEU A 301 5.90 1.56 24.76
CA LEU A 301 5.92 0.39 23.87
C LEU A 301 7.29 0.13 23.22
N ARG A 302 8.09 1.18 22.97
CA ARG A 302 9.38 1.09 22.25
C ARG A 302 10.51 1.94 22.86
N GLU A 303 10.20 2.77 23.84
CA GLU A 303 11.08 3.81 24.40
C GLU A 303 12.33 3.21 25.08
N HIS A 304 12.23 1.98 25.58
CA HIS A 304 13.28 1.31 26.35
C HIS A 304 14.18 0.38 25.53
N GLU A 305 13.93 0.23 24.23
CA GLU A 305 14.66 -0.69 23.33
C GLU A 305 15.32 0.04 22.16
N TRP A 306 15.83 1.24 22.41
CA TRP A 306 16.54 1.99 21.38
C TRP A 306 17.78 1.23 20.90
N ASN A 307 17.90 1.07 19.59
CA ASN A 307 19.08 0.50 18.94
C ASN A 307 19.69 1.52 17.98
N GLN A 308 20.87 2.04 18.35
CA GLN A 308 21.56 3.09 17.59
C GLN A 308 22.07 2.57 16.24
N ASP A 309 22.65 1.36 16.18
CA ASP A 309 23.12 0.74 14.94
C ASP A 309 21.97 0.56 13.93
N PHE A 310 20.81 0.09 14.38
CA PHE A 310 19.64 -0.05 13.51
C PHE A 310 19.15 1.28 12.94
N PHE A 311 19.14 2.33 13.77
CA PHE A 311 18.81 3.67 13.30
C PHE A 311 19.84 4.19 12.29
N ASP A 312 21.12 4.02 12.57
CA ASP A 312 22.23 4.46 11.72
C ASP A 312 22.22 3.77 10.36
N ARG A 313 22.04 2.45 10.33
CA ARG A 313 21.90 1.69 9.07
C ARG A 313 20.65 2.09 8.30
N TRP A 314 19.54 2.33 8.99
CA TRP A 314 18.30 2.75 8.34
C TRP A 314 18.41 4.14 7.71
N GLN A 315 18.94 5.13 8.44
CA GLN A 315 19.05 6.51 7.94
C GLN A 315 20.07 6.66 6.78
N HIS A 316 21.01 5.72 6.64
CA HIS A 316 21.98 5.68 5.54
C HIS A 316 21.59 4.75 4.39
N GLY A 317 20.45 4.05 4.47
CA GLY A 317 20.05 3.07 3.44
C GLY A 317 21.02 1.90 3.33
N GLN A 318 21.34 1.29 4.48
CA GLN A 318 22.25 0.15 4.66
C GLN A 318 21.60 -0.97 5.48
N THR A 319 20.29 -1.15 5.31
CA THR A 319 19.51 -2.16 6.05
C THR A 319 19.63 -3.56 5.47
N GLY A 320 20.17 -3.66 4.24
CA GLY A 320 20.21 -4.91 3.49
C GLY A 320 18.86 -5.28 2.87
N TYR A 321 17.86 -4.39 2.96
CA TYR A 321 16.57 -4.53 2.27
C TYR A 321 16.50 -3.54 1.09
N PRO A 322 16.61 -4.02 -0.16
CA PRO A 322 16.80 -3.16 -1.33
C PRO A 322 15.79 -2.02 -1.46
N LEU A 323 14.49 -2.28 -1.27
CA LEU A 323 13.50 -1.20 -1.39
C LEU A 323 13.63 -0.14 -0.29
N ILE A 324 13.97 -0.53 0.94
CA ILE A 324 14.19 0.41 2.04
C ILE A 324 15.39 1.29 1.73
N ASP A 325 16.48 0.67 1.31
CA ASP A 325 17.75 1.34 1.05
C ASP A 325 17.66 2.26 -0.18
N ALA A 326 17.05 1.79 -1.27
CA ALA A 326 16.79 2.59 -2.46
C ALA A 326 15.90 3.81 -2.16
N CYS A 327 14.82 3.63 -1.38
CA CYS A 327 13.96 4.73 -0.96
C CYS A 327 14.71 5.75 -0.09
N MET A 328 15.56 5.29 0.84
CA MET A 328 16.34 6.18 1.68
C MET A 328 17.37 6.97 0.86
N ARG A 329 18.05 6.33 -0.11
CA ARG A 329 18.99 7.00 -1.02
C ARG A 329 18.29 8.02 -1.90
N MET A 330 17.16 7.67 -2.49
CA MET A 330 16.33 8.61 -3.25
C MET A 330 15.92 9.82 -2.41
N LEU A 331 15.45 9.59 -1.18
CA LEU A 331 15.12 10.68 -0.26
C LEU A 331 16.34 11.57 0.00
N ARG A 332 17.48 10.97 0.33
CA ARG A 332 18.71 11.69 0.64
C ARG A 332 19.20 12.54 -0.52
N GLU A 333 18.97 12.11 -1.75
CA GLU A 333 19.36 12.85 -2.96
C GLU A 333 18.32 13.89 -3.41
N THR A 334 17.02 13.60 -3.31
CA THR A 334 15.97 14.42 -3.96
C THR A 334 15.07 15.17 -2.99
N GLY A 335 15.08 14.79 -1.70
CA GLY A 335 14.17 15.32 -0.69
C GLY A 335 12.71 14.89 -0.86
N TRP A 336 12.41 13.88 -1.69
CA TRP A 336 11.04 13.47 -1.99
C TRP A 336 10.87 11.95 -2.11
N LEU A 337 9.71 11.46 -1.68
CA LEU A 337 9.21 10.11 -1.96
C LEU A 337 7.70 10.14 -2.12
N ASN A 338 7.15 9.18 -2.87
CA ASN A 338 5.72 8.97 -2.90
C ASN A 338 5.21 8.42 -1.57
N PHE A 339 3.92 8.63 -1.28
CA PHE A 339 3.31 8.31 0.01
C PHE A 339 3.52 6.85 0.45
N ARG A 340 3.42 5.89 -0.47
CA ARG A 340 3.55 4.46 -0.13
C ARG A 340 4.95 4.15 0.41
N MET A 341 5.99 4.71 -0.20
CA MET A 341 7.36 4.51 0.25
C MET A 341 7.64 5.25 1.57
N ARG A 342 7.07 6.45 1.77
CA ARG A 342 7.12 7.11 3.09
C ARG A 342 6.53 6.23 4.19
N ALA A 343 5.36 5.63 3.94
CA ALA A 343 4.73 4.71 4.88
C ALA A 343 5.55 3.43 5.12
N LEU A 344 6.19 2.90 4.08
CA LEU A 344 7.08 1.75 4.17
C LEU A 344 8.30 2.06 5.06
N LEU A 345 8.95 3.21 4.89
CA LEU A 345 10.11 3.60 5.70
C LEU A 345 9.76 3.68 7.20
N VAL A 346 8.64 4.34 7.54
CA VAL A 346 8.18 4.45 8.93
C VAL A 346 7.78 3.09 9.51
N SER A 347 7.09 2.27 8.71
CA SER A 347 6.71 0.91 9.09
C SER A 347 7.92 0.03 9.36
N PHE A 348 8.93 0.06 8.49
CA PHE A 348 10.15 -0.71 8.65
C PHE A 348 10.90 -0.29 9.93
N ALA A 349 11.12 1.01 10.13
CA ALA A 349 11.78 1.52 11.33
C ALA A 349 11.05 1.11 12.62
N THR A 350 9.72 1.24 12.66
CA THR A 350 8.96 1.08 13.91
C THR A 350 8.48 -0.34 14.19
N GLN A 351 8.49 -1.23 13.19
CA GLN A 351 7.97 -2.60 13.34
C GLN A 351 9.01 -3.66 13.06
N HIS A 352 9.88 -3.48 12.06
CA HIS A 352 10.95 -4.45 11.80
C HIS A 352 12.16 -4.16 12.68
N LEU A 353 12.58 -2.90 12.75
CA LEU A 353 13.70 -2.47 13.59
C LEU A 353 13.28 -2.14 15.02
N TRP A 354 11.97 -2.06 15.27
CA TRP A 354 11.38 -1.78 16.59
C TRP A 354 11.81 -0.44 17.22
N LEU A 355 12.24 0.52 16.40
CA LEU A 355 12.64 1.85 16.85
C LEU A 355 11.42 2.66 17.30
N HIS A 356 11.61 3.50 18.32
CA HIS A 356 10.62 4.52 18.67
C HIS A 356 10.42 5.49 17.48
N TRP A 357 9.19 5.95 17.25
CA TRP A 357 8.81 6.70 16.05
C TRP A 357 9.40 8.11 15.97
N ARG A 358 9.66 8.77 17.12
CA ARG A 358 10.01 10.19 17.15
C ARG A 358 11.37 10.52 16.53
N ARG A 359 12.43 9.78 16.84
CA ARG A 359 13.78 10.03 16.27
C ARG A 359 13.83 9.79 14.75
N PRO A 360 13.29 8.67 14.21
CA PRO A 360 13.02 8.52 12.78
C PRO A 360 12.16 9.64 12.21
N GLY A 361 11.14 10.09 12.94
CA GLY A 361 10.28 11.20 12.52
C GLY A 361 11.04 12.51 12.33
N LEU A 362 11.90 12.90 13.28
CA LEU A 362 12.72 14.10 13.18
C LEU A 362 13.70 14.01 12.01
N PHE A 363 14.35 12.86 11.84
CA PHE A 363 15.23 12.62 10.70
C PHE A 363 14.47 12.77 9.38
N LEU A 364 13.32 12.10 9.22
CA LEU A 364 12.54 12.19 7.98
C LEU A 364 11.99 13.60 7.72
N ALA A 365 11.53 14.31 8.75
CA ALA A 365 11.09 15.71 8.63
C ALA A 365 12.20 16.61 8.06
N ARG A 366 13.44 16.40 8.51
CA ARG A 366 14.61 17.12 8.01
C ARG A 366 14.91 16.81 6.55
N GLU A 367 14.60 15.61 6.10
CA GLU A 367 14.94 15.14 4.75
C GLU A 367 13.88 15.50 3.70
N TRP A 368 12.60 15.67 4.08
CA TRP A 368 11.50 15.99 3.18
C TRP A 368 11.43 17.47 2.83
N LEU A 369 11.67 17.84 1.57
CA LEU A 369 11.46 19.22 1.11
C LEU A 369 10.06 19.75 1.43
N ASP A 370 9.07 18.86 1.37
CA ASP A 370 7.66 19.14 1.62
C ASP A 370 7.22 18.86 3.07
N ASN A 371 8.11 19.02 4.05
CA ASN A 371 7.78 18.80 5.45
C ASN A 371 6.69 19.78 5.94
N GLU A 372 5.47 19.26 6.03
CA GLU A 372 4.33 19.91 6.65
C GLU A 372 4.04 19.22 8.00
N PRO A 373 4.41 19.83 9.15
CA PRO A 373 4.29 19.22 10.48
C PRO A 373 2.92 18.62 10.76
N GLY A 374 1.84 19.29 10.34
CA GLY A 374 0.47 18.82 10.53
C GLY A 374 0.19 17.48 9.84
N ILE A 375 0.79 17.25 8.67
CA ILE A 375 0.69 15.99 7.93
C ILE A 375 1.71 14.99 8.46
N HIS A 376 2.95 15.42 8.64
CA HIS A 376 4.08 14.57 9.01
C HIS A 376 3.84 13.84 10.32
N TRP A 377 3.59 14.57 11.42
CA TRP A 377 3.39 13.95 12.73
C TRP A 377 2.12 13.08 12.78
N SER A 378 1.09 13.46 12.04
CA SER A 378 -0.11 12.62 11.85
C SER A 378 0.20 11.29 11.16
N GLN A 379 1.05 11.30 10.14
CA GLN A 379 1.48 10.10 9.44
C GLN A 379 2.46 9.28 10.26
N MET A 380 3.41 9.91 10.95
CA MET A 380 4.33 9.22 11.85
C MET A 380 3.56 8.39 12.89
N GLN A 381 2.55 8.98 13.53
CA GLN A 381 1.70 8.25 14.48
C GLN A 381 0.91 7.11 13.80
N MET A 382 0.32 7.38 12.63
CA MET A 382 -0.49 6.40 11.91
C MET A 382 0.32 5.18 11.46
N GLN A 383 1.45 5.41 10.79
CA GLN A 383 2.27 4.34 10.22
C GLN A 383 3.06 3.60 11.29
N SER A 384 3.28 4.19 12.47
CA SER A 384 3.87 3.53 13.65
C SER A 384 2.88 2.68 14.45
N SER A 385 1.61 2.67 14.05
CA SER A 385 0.49 2.01 14.75
C SER A 385 0.21 2.55 16.15
N THR A 386 0.47 3.83 16.41
CA THR A 386 0.32 4.47 17.73
C THR A 386 -0.97 5.30 17.90
N VAL A 387 -1.83 5.35 16.87
CA VAL A 387 -3.13 6.08 16.92
C VAL A 387 -4.23 5.26 17.63
N GLY A 388 -4.19 3.93 17.50
CA GLY A 388 -5.15 3.01 18.14
C GLY A 388 -6.48 2.79 17.42
N ILE A 389 -6.99 3.77 16.67
CA ILE A 389 -8.27 3.68 15.91
C ILE A 389 -8.09 3.20 14.45
N ASN A 390 -6.85 3.01 14.01
CA ASN A 390 -6.51 2.54 12.68
C ASN A 390 -6.18 1.04 12.70
N ARG A 391 -6.28 0.39 11.53
CA ARG A 391 -5.75 -0.96 11.37
C ARG A 391 -4.23 -0.92 11.45
N VAL A 392 -3.65 -1.89 12.17
CA VAL A 392 -2.21 -2.11 12.19
C VAL A 392 -1.80 -2.60 10.81
N ARG A 393 -0.85 -1.90 10.19
CA ARG A 393 -0.27 -2.26 8.89
C ARG A 393 1.23 -2.43 9.09
N ILE A 394 1.73 -3.62 8.81
CA ILE A 394 3.16 -3.94 8.82
C ILE A 394 3.49 -4.33 7.38
N TYR A 395 4.23 -3.47 6.67
CA TYR A 395 4.54 -3.69 5.27
C TYR A 395 5.75 -4.62 5.14
N SER A 396 5.62 -5.64 4.28
CA SER A 396 6.74 -6.50 3.89
C SER A 396 7.61 -5.77 2.85
N PRO A 397 8.87 -5.38 3.16
CA PRO A 397 9.73 -4.67 2.22
C PRO A 397 9.98 -5.48 0.93
N THR A 398 10.19 -6.80 1.04
CA THR A 398 10.46 -7.68 -0.11
C THR A 398 9.24 -7.86 -1.01
N ARG A 399 8.05 -8.05 -0.43
CA ARG A 399 6.80 -8.10 -1.19
C ARG A 399 6.49 -6.76 -1.84
N GLN A 400 6.69 -5.65 -1.14
CA GLN A 400 6.49 -4.31 -1.72
C GLN A 400 7.42 -4.05 -2.89
N ALA A 401 8.67 -4.49 -2.82
CA ALA A 401 9.62 -4.37 -3.91
C ALA A 401 9.10 -5.08 -5.17
N ARG A 402 8.71 -6.36 -5.05
CA ARG A 402 8.14 -7.14 -6.16
C ARG A 402 6.87 -6.54 -6.76
N GLU A 403 5.99 -5.99 -5.92
CA GLU A 403 4.71 -5.45 -6.38
C GLU A 403 4.85 -4.08 -7.06
N GLN A 404 5.76 -3.23 -6.58
CA GLN A 404 5.86 -1.83 -6.98
C GLN A 404 6.98 -1.54 -7.97
N ASP A 405 7.95 -2.45 -8.08
CA ASP A 405 9.09 -2.40 -8.99
C ASP A 405 9.37 -3.81 -9.56
N PRO A 406 8.46 -4.38 -10.37
CA PRO A 406 8.47 -5.80 -10.77
C PRO A 406 9.67 -6.23 -11.62
N ASP A 407 10.40 -5.28 -12.20
CA ASP A 407 11.59 -5.51 -13.01
C ASP A 407 12.87 -5.02 -12.30
N GLY A 408 12.77 -4.52 -11.06
CA GLY A 408 13.91 -4.03 -10.30
C GLY A 408 14.52 -2.72 -10.82
N VAL A 409 13.83 -1.97 -11.68
CA VAL A 409 14.36 -0.76 -12.33
C VAL A 409 14.65 0.33 -11.31
N PHE A 410 13.77 0.49 -10.31
CA PHE A 410 13.96 1.48 -9.24
C PHE A 410 15.14 1.07 -8.36
N LEU A 411 15.20 -0.22 -8.02
CA LEU A 411 16.28 -0.76 -7.21
C LEU A 411 17.64 -0.57 -7.89
N ARG A 412 17.79 -0.94 -9.18
CA ARG A 412 19.06 -0.78 -9.90
C ARG A 412 19.49 0.68 -10.03
N ARG A 413 18.53 1.61 -10.17
CA ARG A 413 18.82 3.05 -10.24
C ARG A 413 19.47 3.57 -8.95
N TRP A 414 18.91 3.18 -7.81
CA TRP A 414 19.30 3.73 -6.51
C TRP A 414 20.32 2.85 -5.75
N LEU A 415 20.49 1.60 -6.18
CA LEU A 415 21.46 0.63 -5.68
C LEU A 415 22.27 0.09 -6.86
N PRO A 416 23.15 0.92 -7.47
CA PRO A 416 23.94 0.49 -8.62
C PRO A 416 24.85 -0.71 -8.30
N GLU A 417 25.21 -0.93 -7.03
CA GLU A 417 25.93 -2.13 -6.59
C GLU A 417 25.12 -3.43 -6.72
N LEU A 418 23.80 -3.35 -6.97
CA LEU A 418 22.93 -4.49 -7.27
C LEU A 418 22.60 -4.62 -8.76
N ALA A 419 23.25 -3.83 -9.64
CA ALA A 419 22.94 -3.78 -11.07
C ALA A 419 23.10 -5.15 -11.77
N ASP A 420 23.99 -6.01 -11.31
CA ASP A 420 24.24 -7.34 -11.89
C ASP A 420 23.43 -8.47 -11.22
N VAL A 421 22.67 -8.17 -10.17
CA VAL A 421 21.84 -9.18 -9.49
C VAL A 421 20.70 -9.59 -10.42
N PRO A 422 20.48 -10.88 -10.72
CA PRO A 422 19.35 -11.29 -11.56
C PRO A 422 18.01 -10.85 -10.96
N THR A 423 17.05 -10.46 -11.82
CA THR A 423 15.78 -9.86 -11.38
C THR A 423 15.01 -10.72 -10.37
N ASP A 424 15.07 -12.04 -10.47
CA ASP A 424 14.42 -12.94 -9.50
C ASP A 424 14.96 -12.79 -8.07
N PHE A 425 16.21 -12.34 -7.93
CA PHE A 425 16.89 -12.16 -6.65
C PHE A 425 17.05 -10.71 -6.22
N ILE A 426 16.76 -9.71 -7.06
CA ILE A 426 17.03 -8.30 -6.74
C ILE A 426 16.28 -7.81 -5.49
N TYR A 427 15.15 -8.44 -5.16
CA TYR A 427 14.35 -8.11 -3.97
C TYR A 427 14.88 -8.72 -2.67
N ALA A 428 15.69 -9.77 -2.80
CA ALA A 428 16.29 -10.52 -1.72
C ALA A 428 17.70 -11.00 -2.15
N PRO A 429 18.64 -10.07 -2.39
CA PRO A 429 19.94 -10.38 -3.01
C PRO A 429 20.75 -11.37 -2.19
N TRP A 430 20.52 -11.44 -0.88
CA TRP A 430 21.13 -12.42 0.02
C TRP A 430 20.74 -13.89 -0.27
N GLU A 431 19.68 -14.13 -1.05
CA GLU A 431 19.30 -15.49 -1.50
C GLU A 431 20.03 -15.91 -2.79
N TRP A 432 20.71 -14.97 -3.47
CA TRP A 432 21.46 -15.28 -4.68
C TRP A 432 22.80 -15.94 -4.33
N SER A 433 23.19 -16.98 -5.07
CA SER A 433 24.50 -17.63 -4.88
C SER A 433 25.69 -16.69 -5.10
N GLY A 434 25.49 -15.59 -5.83
CA GLY A 434 26.46 -14.51 -6.02
C GLY A 434 26.53 -13.49 -4.88
N ALA A 435 25.71 -13.60 -3.82
CA ALA A 435 25.58 -12.58 -2.77
C ALA A 435 26.93 -12.20 -2.11
N GLY A 436 27.84 -13.15 -1.92
CA GLY A 436 29.15 -12.90 -1.34
C GLY A 436 30.08 -12.02 -2.19
N ARG A 437 29.72 -11.74 -3.45
CA ARG A 437 30.44 -10.83 -4.35
C ARG A 437 29.89 -9.40 -4.31
N LEU A 438 28.73 -9.19 -3.68
CA LEU A 438 28.08 -7.89 -3.64
C LEU A 438 28.70 -7.03 -2.54
N SER A 439 29.00 -5.77 -2.87
CA SER A 439 29.31 -4.75 -1.87
C SER A 439 28.02 -4.18 -1.23
N TYR A 440 27.07 -5.05 -0.88
CA TYR A 440 25.77 -4.68 -0.32
C TYR A 440 25.52 -5.44 0.99
N PRO A 441 25.09 -4.78 2.08
CA PRO A 441 24.99 -5.41 3.38
C PRO A 441 23.93 -6.53 3.41
N PRO A 442 24.14 -7.59 4.22
CA PRO A 442 23.08 -8.56 4.49
C PRO A 442 21.94 -7.92 5.28
N PRO A 443 20.73 -8.52 5.29
CA PRO A 443 19.61 -8.04 6.10
C PRO A 443 19.96 -7.88 7.57
N ILE A 444 19.68 -6.70 8.12
CA ILE A 444 19.99 -6.39 9.53
C ILE A 444 19.04 -7.05 10.53
N VAL A 445 17.92 -7.61 10.05
CA VAL A 445 16.92 -8.36 10.81
C VAL A 445 16.33 -9.47 9.94
N HIS A 446 15.72 -10.49 10.55
CA HIS A 446 14.91 -11.47 9.83
C HIS A 446 13.45 -10.98 9.71
N GLU A 447 13.03 -10.64 8.49
CA GLU A 447 11.74 -9.95 8.19
C GLU A 447 10.53 -10.61 8.89
N GLN A 448 10.36 -11.92 8.71
CA GLN A 448 9.18 -12.62 9.19
C GLN A 448 9.13 -12.74 10.71
N GLU A 449 10.29 -12.87 11.35
CA GLU A 449 10.40 -12.93 12.81
C GLU A 449 10.16 -11.56 13.43
N ALA A 450 10.81 -10.52 12.90
CA ALA A 450 10.61 -9.15 13.33
C ALA A 450 9.14 -8.73 13.18
N GLY A 451 8.53 -9.05 12.03
CA GLY A 451 7.11 -8.79 11.76
C GLY A 451 6.17 -9.55 12.70
N ARG A 452 6.44 -10.83 13.01
CA ARG A 452 5.65 -11.60 13.99
C ARG A 452 5.78 -11.03 15.41
N ARG A 453 7.00 -10.73 15.85
CA ARG A 453 7.29 -10.10 17.14
C ARG A 453 6.54 -8.78 17.28
N ALA A 454 6.58 -7.95 16.24
CA ALA A 454 5.88 -6.67 16.20
C ALA A 454 4.36 -6.83 16.35
N ARG A 455 3.75 -7.74 15.60
CA ARG A 455 2.30 -8.03 15.71
C ARG A 455 1.93 -8.47 17.12
N ALA A 456 2.70 -9.39 17.70
CA ALA A 456 2.42 -9.91 19.03
C ALA A 456 2.45 -8.79 20.08
N ARG A 457 3.50 -7.96 20.08
CA ARG A 457 3.66 -6.86 21.04
C ARG A 457 2.62 -5.76 20.87
N ILE A 458 2.33 -5.34 19.64
CA ILE A 458 1.25 -4.39 19.38
C ILE A 458 -0.09 -4.99 19.81
N SER A 459 -0.37 -6.25 19.51
CA SER A 459 -1.62 -6.90 19.91
C SER A 459 -1.77 -6.98 21.43
N ALA A 460 -0.70 -7.28 22.14
CA ALA A 460 -0.69 -7.32 23.61
C ALA A 460 -0.99 -5.93 24.19
N ALA A 461 -0.32 -4.88 23.71
CA ALA A 461 -0.57 -3.51 24.16
C ALA A 461 -2.00 -3.03 23.84
N ARG A 462 -2.60 -3.52 22.75
CA ARG A 462 -3.99 -3.20 22.36
C ARG A 462 -5.06 -3.98 23.14
N ALA A 463 -4.68 -4.96 23.94
CA ALA A 463 -5.62 -5.79 24.69
C ALA A 463 -6.04 -5.14 26.03
N SER A 464 -5.42 -4.03 26.43
CA SER A 464 -5.69 -3.40 27.72
C SER A 464 -6.97 -2.56 27.72
N PRO A 465 -7.69 -2.47 28.86
CA PRO A 465 -8.83 -1.56 29.02
C PRO A 465 -8.47 -0.09 28.77
N GLU A 466 -7.26 0.31 29.17
CA GLU A 466 -6.72 1.66 28.98
C GLU A 466 -6.61 1.99 27.48
N PHE A 467 -6.17 1.03 26.67
CA PHE A 467 -6.09 1.19 25.22
C PHE A 467 -7.48 1.45 24.60
N GLU A 468 -8.50 0.71 25.04
CA GLU A 468 -9.87 0.88 24.55
C GLU A 468 -10.44 2.25 24.94
N ALA A 469 -10.24 2.68 26.18
CA ALA A 469 -10.64 4.00 26.66
C ALA A 469 -9.99 5.13 25.82
N GLU A 470 -8.68 5.03 25.59
CA GLU A 470 -7.94 5.99 24.76
C GLU A 470 -8.38 5.95 23.29
N ALA A 471 -8.62 4.77 22.72
CA ALA A 471 -9.13 4.66 21.35
C ALA A 471 -10.50 5.33 21.19
N ARG A 472 -11.40 5.18 22.16
CA ARG A 472 -12.70 5.90 22.18
C ARG A 472 -12.52 7.41 22.27
N ARG A 473 -11.64 7.89 23.15
CA ARG A 473 -11.31 9.34 23.27
C ARG A 473 -10.79 9.91 21.96
N ILE A 474 -9.86 9.21 21.31
CA ILE A 474 -9.27 9.61 20.03
C ILE A 474 -10.31 9.62 18.93
N TYR A 475 -11.17 8.60 18.83
CA TYR A 475 -12.23 8.55 17.83
C TYR A 475 -13.27 9.67 18.02
N ALA A 476 -13.66 9.93 19.26
CA ALA A 476 -14.58 11.02 19.59
C ALA A 476 -14.01 12.36 19.12
N LYS A 477 -12.71 12.61 19.33
CA LYS A 477 -12.05 13.87 18.96
C LYS A 477 -11.70 13.97 17.47
N HIS A 478 -11.17 12.91 16.87
CA HIS A 478 -10.50 12.95 15.55
C HIS A 478 -11.17 12.09 14.47
N GLY A 479 -12.14 11.24 14.81
CA GLY A 479 -12.80 10.36 13.86
C GLY A 479 -13.61 11.12 12.81
N SER A 480 -13.45 10.79 11.52
CA SER A 480 -14.24 11.42 10.45
C SER A 480 -15.73 11.15 10.62
N ARG A 481 -16.57 12.19 10.44
CA ARG A 481 -18.05 12.10 10.46
C ARG A 481 -18.68 11.85 9.10
N LYS A 482 -17.91 11.99 8.02
CA LYS A 482 -18.38 11.89 6.62
C LYS A 482 -19.27 10.68 6.33
N LYS A 483 -18.97 9.50 6.88
CA LYS A 483 -19.82 8.31 6.68
C LYS A 483 -21.15 8.37 7.44
N ALA A 484 -21.15 8.94 8.65
CA ALA A 484 -22.37 9.14 9.42
C ALA A 484 -23.27 10.17 8.72
N ASP A 485 -22.66 11.26 8.24
CA ASP A 485 -23.35 12.31 7.48
C ASP A 485 -23.93 11.75 6.17
N LEU A 486 -23.13 11.03 5.38
CA LEU A 486 -23.61 10.36 4.16
C LEU A 486 -24.73 9.33 4.43
N ARG A 487 -24.69 8.62 5.57
CA ARG A 487 -25.77 7.72 5.97
C ARG A 487 -27.03 8.48 6.34
N ALA A 488 -26.90 9.60 7.07
CA ALA A 488 -28.01 10.48 7.44
C ALA A 488 -28.64 11.13 6.20
N GLU A 489 -27.83 11.62 5.25
CA GLU A 489 -28.29 12.16 3.97
C GLU A 489 -29.00 11.12 3.12
N ARG A 490 -28.45 9.90 2.99
CA ARG A 490 -29.14 8.81 2.28
C ARG A 490 -30.49 8.47 2.90
N LYS A 491 -30.56 8.47 4.24
CA LYS A 491 -31.80 8.25 4.98
C LYS A 491 -32.80 9.40 4.75
N ALA A 492 -32.33 10.64 4.73
CA ALA A 492 -33.15 11.82 4.42
C ALA A 492 -33.66 11.81 2.97
N GLN A 493 -32.89 11.25 2.03
CA GLN A 493 -33.26 11.07 0.62
C GLN A 493 -34.14 9.83 0.37
N GLY A 494 -34.55 9.08 1.41
CA GLY A 494 -35.37 7.88 1.28
C GLY A 494 -34.69 6.72 0.54
N LEU A 495 -33.37 6.73 0.40
CA LEU A 495 -32.63 5.68 -0.29
C LEU A 495 -32.56 4.42 0.58
N PRO A 496 -32.74 3.20 0.01
CA PRO A 496 -32.71 1.97 0.77
C PRO A 496 -31.34 1.77 1.44
N ASP A 497 -31.38 1.18 2.65
CA ASP A 497 -30.19 0.78 3.37
C ASP A 497 -29.39 -0.22 2.55
N LYS A 498 -28.06 -0.08 2.60
CA LYS A 498 -27.16 -1.02 1.92
C LYS A 498 -27.38 -2.40 2.55
N PRO A 499 -27.64 -3.47 1.76
CA PRO A 499 -27.89 -4.79 2.33
C PRO A 499 -26.70 -5.20 3.22
N PRO A 500 -26.97 -5.82 4.38
CA PRO A 500 -25.90 -6.25 5.26
C PRO A 500 -24.97 -7.21 4.51
N PRO A 501 -23.64 -7.13 4.72
CA PRO A 501 -22.74 -8.10 4.13
C PRO A 501 -23.13 -9.52 4.58
N PRO A 502 -22.97 -10.54 3.72
CA PRO A 502 -23.40 -11.90 4.03
C PRO A 502 -22.77 -12.37 5.34
N ARG A 503 -23.60 -12.96 6.22
CA ARG A 503 -23.19 -13.49 7.52
C ARG A 503 -22.16 -14.60 7.33
N ARG A 504 -20.89 -14.34 7.64
CA ARG A 504 -19.88 -15.39 7.85
C ARG A 504 -20.08 -15.97 9.26
N PHE A 505 -20.17 -17.30 9.35
CA PHE A 505 -20.32 -18.04 10.60
C PHE A 505 -19.04 -17.98 11.47
N ALA A 506 -19.27 -18.08 12.78
CA ALA A 506 -18.35 -18.21 13.91
C ALA A 506 -17.47 -16.99 14.28
N ALA A 507 -17.52 -16.66 15.58
CA ALA A 507 -17.08 -15.42 16.18
C ALA A 507 -15.55 -15.30 16.27
N VAL A 508 -14.98 -14.44 15.44
CA VAL A 508 -13.85 -13.60 15.86
C VAL A 508 -14.48 -12.31 16.37
N LYS A 509 -14.22 -11.94 17.64
CA LYS A 509 -14.59 -10.61 18.17
C LYS A 509 -14.08 -9.56 17.17
N ARG A 510 -14.98 -9.05 16.33
CA ARG A 510 -14.70 -7.88 15.50
C ARG A 510 -14.39 -6.76 16.47
N ASN A 511 -13.19 -6.21 16.40
CA ASN A 511 -12.94 -4.92 17.02
C ASN A 511 -13.80 -3.91 16.23
N ILE A 512 -14.94 -3.50 16.81
CA ILE A 512 -15.95 -2.60 16.19
C ILE A 512 -15.40 -1.17 16.22
N MET A 513 -14.18 -0.91 15.74
CA MET A 513 -13.64 0.44 15.53
C MET A 513 -12.53 0.40 14.46
N SER A 514 -12.89 0.24 13.19
CA SER A 514 -12.05 0.75 12.09
C SER A 514 -12.91 1.01 10.86
N ASP A 515 -13.69 2.08 10.90
CA ASP A 515 -14.59 2.48 9.81
C ASP A 515 -13.96 3.56 8.91
N GLN A 516 -12.63 3.57 8.73
CA GLN A 516 -12.03 4.39 7.68
C GLN A 516 -12.23 3.71 6.32
N PRO A 517 -12.70 4.44 5.29
CA PRO A 517 -12.53 3.98 3.93
C PRO A 517 -11.05 3.71 3.72
N ASP A 518 -10.75 2.64 3.01
CA ASP A 518 -9.42 2.43 2.50
C ASP A 518 -9.03 3.70 1.72
N LEU A 519 -8.10 4.48 2.30
CA LEU A 519 -7.74 5.82 1.86
C LEU A 519 -7.35 5.89 0.37
N PHE A 520 -7.12 4.73 -0.27
CA PHE A 520 -6.38 4.64 -1.52
C PHE A 520 -6.95 3.64 -2.54
N GLY A 521 -8.06 2.94 -2.28
CA GLY A 521 -8.47 1.84 -3.17
C GLY A 521 -7.56 0.59 -3.06
N LEU A 522 -6.78 0.48 -1.98
CA LEU A 522 -6.19 -0.76 -1.48
C LEU A 522 -7.22 -1.71 -0.84
N ALA A 523 -8.29 -2.05 -1.56
CA ALA A 523 -8.53 -3.49 -1.63
C ALA A 523 -7.20 -4.05 -2.11
N PRO A 524 -6.54 -5.02 -1.43
CA PRO A 524 -5.44 -5.70 -2.07
C PRO A 524 -5.98 -6.06 -3.45
N ALA A 525 -5.37 -5.52 -4.52
CA ALA A 525 -5.61 -6.09 -5.84
C ALA A 525 -5.49 -7.59 -5.60
N ALA A 526 -6.52 -8.35 -6.00
CA ALA A 526 -6.46 -9.80 -5.91
C ALA A 526 -5.04 -10.17 -6.35
N PRO A 527 -4.24 -10.77 -5.46
CA PRO A 527 -2.82 -10.89 -5.71
C PRO A 527 -2.68 -11.51 -7.10
N LYS A 528 -1.83 -10.89 -7.95
CA LYS A 528 -1.75 -11.27 -9.36
C LYS A 528 -1.64 -12.78 -9.44
N ALA A 529 -2.50 -13.39 -10.24
CA ALA A 529 -2.57 -14.84 -10.38
C ALA A 529 -1.16 -15.38 -10.59
N VAL A 530 -0.70 -16.27 -9.71
CA VAL A 530 0.54 -17.01 -9.96
C VAL A 530 0.17 -18.19 -10.84
N LEU A 531 0.12 -17.94 -12.15
CA LEU A 531 -0.22 -18.97 -13.13
C LEU A 531 0.95 -19.96 -13.26
N PRO A 532 0.72 -21.26 -13.00
CA PRO A 532 1.70 -22.29 -13.30
C PRO A 532 2.00 -22.33 -14.81
N ALA A 533 3.28 -22.38 -15.18
CA ALA A 533 3.69 -22.46 -16.57
C ALA A 533 3.16 -23.75 -17.26
N GLY A 534 2.75 -23.61 -18.53
CA GLY A 534 2.34 -24.73 -19.39
C GLY A 534 0.98 -25.33 -19.07
N LEU A 535 0.09 -24.64 -18.36
CA LEU A 535 -1.31 -25.05 -18.24
C LEU A 535 -2.08 -24.70 -19.53
N PRO A 536 -2.98 -25.58 -20.01
CA PRO A 536 -3.93 -25.24 -21.07
C PRO A 536 -4.78 -24.01 -20.73
N ASP A 537 -5.16 -23.22 -21.75
CA ASP A 537 -5.84 -21.94 -21.59
C ASP A 537 -7.21 -22.07 -20.90
N ASP A 538 -7.92 -23.17 -21.16
CA ASP A 538 -9.22 -23.48 -20.57
C ASP A 538 -9.11 -23.67 -19.04
N TRP A 539 -8.07 -24.37 -18.56
CA TRP A 539 -7.75 -24.50 -17.14
C TRP A 539 -7.29 -23.18 -16.53
N GLN A 540 -6.45 -22.42 -17.23
CA GLN A 540 -6.00 -21.11 -16.75
C GLN A 540 -7.19 -20.17 -16.54
N GLN A 541 -8.12 -20.13 -17.50
CA GLN A 541 -9.32 -19.30 -17.42
C GLN A 541 -10.25 -19.77 -16.29
N ALA A 542 -10.53 -21.06 -16.21
CA ALA A 542 -11.47 -21.61 -15.23
C ALA A 542 -10.97 -21.49 -13.78
N LEU A 543 -9.64 -21.58 -13.55
CA LEU A 543 -9.03 -21.56 -12.22
C LEU A 543 -8.31 -20.24 -11.89
N HIS A 544 -8.42 -19.21 -12.75
CA HIS A 544 -7.75 -17.92 -12.55
C HIS A 544 -8.02 -17.31 -11.15
N GLY A 545 -9.27 -17.41 -10.69
CA GLY A 545 -9.69 -16.93 -9.37
C GLY A 545 -8.99 -17.64 -8.22
N GLU A 546 -8.72 -18.95 -8.37
CA GLU A 546 -8.02 -19.78 -7.39
C GLU A 546 -6.53 -19.43 -7.34
N PHE A 547 -5.89 -19.25 -8.50
CA PHE A 547 -4.48 -18.83 -8.59
C PHE A 547 -4.22 -17.42 -8.06
N SER A 548 -5.28 -16.61 -7.95
CA SER A 548 -5.27 -15.27 -7.35
C SER A 548 -5.74 -15.27 -5.89
N ALA A 549 -6.12 -16.42 -5.33
CA ALA A 549 -6.73 -16.48 -4.01
C ALA A 549 -5.66 -16.46 -2.90
N PRO A 550 -5.90 -15.77 -1.76
CA PRO A 550 -4.94 -15.70 -0.67
C PRO A 550 -4.40 -17.04 -0.18
N TYR A 551 -5.24 -18.08 -0.10
CA TYR A 551 -4.82 -19.42 0.33
C TYR A 551 -3.80 -20.05 -0.62
N PHE A 552 -3.88 -19.74 -1.92
CA PHE A 552 -3.00 -20.31 -2.93
C PHE A 552 -1.61 -19.67 -2.86
N HIS A 553 -1.54 -18.38 -2.50
CA HIS A 553 -0.27 -17.71 -2.18
C HIS A 553 0.35 -18.27 -0.91
N GLU A 554 -0.43 -18.49 0.15
CA GLU A 554 0.04 -19.14 1.38
C GLU A 554 0.56 -20.57 1.11
N LEU A 555 -0.15 -21.32 0.27
CA LEU A 555 0.26 -22.65 -0.19
C LEU A 555 1.57 -22.59 -0.97
N LYS A 556 1.72 -21.65 -1.90
CA LYS A 556 2.97 -21.45 -2.64
C LYS A 556 4.14 -21.17 -1.70
N ASP A 557 3.98 -20.24 -0.77
CA ASP A 557 5.02 -19.87 0.18
C ASP A 557 5.40 -21.07 1.06
N PHE A 558 4.41 -21.84 1.52
CA PHE A 558 4.62 -23.10 2.23
C PHE A 558 5.44 -24.10 1.40
N LEU A 559 5.11 -24.31 0.12
CA LEU A 559 5.83 -25.24 -0.74
C LEU A 559 7.26 -24.81 -1.05
N VAL A 560 7.51 -23.50 -1.16
CA VAL A 560 8.87 -22.96 -1.29
C VAL A 560 9.68 -23.28 -0.03
N GLN A 561 9.09 -23.12 1.16
CA GLN A 561 9.75 -23.47 2.42
C GLN A 561 10.02 -24.97 2.54
N GLU A 562 9.04 -25.80 2.20
CA GLU A 562 9.19 -27.27 2.22
C GLU A 562 10.31 -27.74 1.28
N ARG A 563 10.39 -27.17 0.07
CA ARG A 563 11.45 -27.48 -0.89
C ARG A 563 12.83 -26.98 -0.48
N ARG A 564 12.91 -25.91 0.34
CA ARG A 564 14.16 -25.45 0.95
C ARG A 564 14.59 -26.38 2.10
N ALA A 565 13.64 -26.92 2.85
CA ALA A 565 13.90 -27.77 4.01
C ALA A 565 14.23 -29.23 3.63
N GLY A 566 13.78 -29.71 2.47
CA GLY A 566 14.07 -31.05 2.00
C GLY A 566 13.38 -31.40 0.70
N ASN A 567 13.37 -32.70 0.37
CA ASN A 567 12.80 -33.20 -0.87
C ASN A 567 11.27 -33.23 -0.82
N VAL A 568 10.64 -32.64 -1.83
CA VAL A 568 9.18 -32.62 -2.04
C VAL A 568 8.86 -33.22 -3.41
N PHE A 569 7.94 -34.17 -3.43
CA PHE A 569 7.47 -34.85 -4.63
C PHE A 569 6.04 -34.45 -5.00
N PRO A 570 5.69 -34.40 -6.30
CA PRO A 570 6.61 -34.49 -7.43
C PRO A 570 7.49 -33.23 -7.54
N PRO A 571 8.54 -33.21 -8.38
CA PRO A 571 9.30 -32.00 -8.69
C PRO A 571 8.41 -30.81 -9.08
N ALA A 572 8.86 -29.58 -8.83
CA ALA A 572 8.04 -28.38 -9.05
C ALA A 572 7.44 -28.27 -10.49
N PRO A 573 8.17 -28.59 -11.57
CA PRO A 573 7.62 -28.59 -12.92
C PRO A 573 6.46 -29.57 -13.08
N ASP A 574 6.41 -30.66 -12.32
CA ASP A 574 5.47 -31.76 -12.52
C ASP A 574 4.16 -31.63 -11.74
N VAL A 575 4.08 -30.71 -10.77
CA VAL A 575 2.96 -30.62 -9.81
C VAL A 575 1.59 -30.55 -10.49
N PHE A 576 1.50 -29.87 -11.64
CA PHE A 576 0.25 -29.67 -12.37
C PHE A 576 0.10 -30.58 -13.60
N ASN A 577 0.91 -31.64 -13.75
CA ASN A 577 0.88 -32.51 -14.93
C ASN A 577 -0.49 -33.15 -15.19
N ALA A 578 -1.29 -33.44 -14.16
CA ALA A 578 -2.67 -33.90 -14.34
C ALA A 578 -3.52 -32.93 -15.17
N LEU A 579 -3.40 -31.62 -14.91
CA LEU A 579 -4.11 -30.58 -15.66
C LEU A 579 -3.46 -30.31 -17.02
N ARG A 580 -2.14 -30.48 -17.14
CA ARG A 580 -1.43 -30.28 -18.41
C ARG A 580 -1.69 -31.36 -19.43
N PHE A 581 -1.75 -32.61 -18.98
CA PHE A 581 -1.96 -33.76 -19.87
C PHE A 581 -3.43 -34.02 -20.18
N THR A 582 -4.34 -33.35 -19.48
CA THR A 582 -5.78 -33.48 -19.68
C THR A 582 -6.42 -32.08 -19.66
N PRO A 583 -6.49 -31.38 -20.82
CA PRO A 583 -7.23 -30.13 -20.96
C PRO A 583 -8.65 -30.25 -20.42
N LEU A 584 -9.21 -29.16 -19.88
CA LEU A 584 -10.53 -29.17 -19.23
C LEU A 584 -11.60 -29.62 -20.21
N GLU A 585 -11.54 -29.18 -21.46
CA GLU A 585 -12.48 -29.56 -22.52
C GLU A 585 -12.53 -31.07 -22.76
N ASP A 586 -11.37 -31.73 -22.67
CA ASP A 586 -11.20 -33.16 -22.96
C ASP A 586 -11.50 -34.09 -21.78
N VAL A 587 -11.75 -33.56 -20.57
CA VAL A 587 -12.03 -34.38 -19.38
C VAL A 587 -13.31 -35.20 -19.58
N LYS A 588 -13.15 -36.53 -19.62
CA LYS A 588 -14.23 -37.54 -19.69
C LYS A 588 -14.35 -38.34 -18.39
N VAL A 589 -13.24 -38.54 -17.70
CA VAL A 589 -13.17 -39.34 -16.47
C VAL A 589 -12.29 -38.61 -15.46
N LEU A 590 -12.70 -38.56 -14.19
CA LEU A 590 -11.86 -38.07 -13.09
C LEU A 590 -11.62 -39.21 -12.10
N ILE A 591 -10.36 -39.55 -11.87
CA ILE A 591 -9.93 -40.53 -10.86
C ILE A 591 -9.17 -39.82 -9.75
N LEU A 592 -9.66 -39.92 -8.52
CA LEU A 592 -9.12 -39.17 -7.39
C LEU A 592 -8.21 -40.03 -6.50
N GLY A 593 -6.93 -39.66 -6.44
CA GLY A 593 -5.95 -40.15 -5.47
C GLY A 593 -5.89 -39.28 -4.21
N GLN A 594 -5.22 -39.77 -3.18
CA GLN A 594 -5.03 -39.03 -1.93
C GLN A 594 -3.88 -38.04 -2.03
N ASP A 595 -2.66 -38.56 -2.18
CA ASP A 595 -1.40 -37.82 -2.28
C ASP A 595 -0.40 -38.55 -3.21
N PRO A 596 0.67 -37.89 -3.69
CA PRO A 596 1.62 -38.51 -4.61
C PRO A 596 2.46 -39.60 -3.92
N TYR A 597 3.08 -40.46 -4.71
CA TYR A 597 4.11 -41.37 -4.19
C TYR A 597 5.32 -40.58 -3.64
N HIS A 598 5.77 -40.94 -2.44
CA HIS A 598 6.68 -40.13 -1.62
C HIS A 598 8.15 -40.62 -1.62
N ARG A 599 8.57 -41.43 -2.60
CA ARG A 599 9.99 -41.81 -2.78
C ARG A 599 10.59 -41.17 -4.04
N PRO A 600 11.92 -40.95 -4.07
CA PRO A 600 12.62 -40.39 -5.22
C PRO A 600 12.28 -41.10 -6.54
N GLY A 601 12.10 -40.31 -7.60
CA GLY A 601 11.85 -40.82 -8.95
C GLY A 601 10.46 -41.39 -9.20
N GLN A 602 9.58 -41.49 -8.20
CA GLN A 602 8.26 -42.12 -8.37
C GLN A 602 7.22 -41.15 -8.96
N ALA A 603 6.84 -40.11 -8.20
CA ALA A 603 5.74 -39.24 -8.57
C ALA A 603 6.10 -38.23 -9.67
N HIS A 604 5.17 -38.02 -10.60
CA HIS A 604 5.28 -37.05 -11.70
C HIS A 604 3.99 -36.25 -11.95
N GLY A 605 3.14 -36.12 -10.92
CA GLY A 605 1.96 -35.26 -10.94
C GLY A 605 0.64 -35.93 -11.36
N LEU A 606 0.65 -37.21 -11.74
CA LEU A 606 -0.56 -38.02 -11.96
C LEU A 606 -0.83 -38.95 -10.77
N SER A 607 -2.08 -39.07 -10.33
CA SER A 607 -2.49 -40.05 -9.32
C SER A 607 -2.29 -41.49 -9.82
N PHE A 608 -1.94 -42.39 -8.89
CA PHE A 608 -1.67 -43.82 -9.15
C PHE A 608 -0.58 -44.13 -10.20
N SER A 609 0.16 -43.13 -10.70
CA SER A 609 1.13 -43.26 -11.78
C SER A 609 2.56 -43.07 -11.28
N VAL A 610 3.51 -43.82 -11.86
CA VAL A 610 4.96 -43.68 -11.62
C VAL A 610 5.73 -43.56 -12.93
N ARG A 611 6.93 -42.96 -12.89
CA ARG A 611 7.80 -42.81 -14.07
C ARG A 611 8.23 -44.17 -14.66
N PRO A 612 8.59 -44.23 -15.96
CA PRO A 612 9.20 -45.42 -16.56
C PRO A 612 10.41 -45.93 -15.76
N GLY A 613 10.60 -47.24 -15.68
CA GLY A 613 11.69 -47.87 -14.91
C GLY A 613 11.45 -47.98 -13.39
N VAL A 614 10.43 -47.33 -12.84
CA VAL A 614 10.06 -47.47 -11.42
C VAL A 614 9.24 -48.74 -11.20
N THR A 615 9.55 -49.49 -10.14
CA THR A 615 8.77 -50.67 -9.74
C THR A 615 7.31 -50.32 -9.52
N ILE A 616 6.40 -51.10 -10.11
CA ILE A 616 4.95 -50.90 -10.04
C ILE A 616 4.48 -50.94 -8.57
N PRO A 617 3.92 -49.84 -8.03
CA PRO A 617 3.44 -49.79 -6.65
C PRO A 617 2.31 -50.80 -6.39
N PRO A 618 2.13 -51.27 -5.13
CA PRO A 618 1.11 -52.28 -4.81
C PRO A 618 -0.31 -51.87 -5.24
N SER A 619 -0.70 -50.62 -5.03
CA SER A 619 -2.02 -50.12 -5.45
C SER A 619 -2.22 -50.19 -6.97
N LEU A 620 -1.18 -49.88 -7.75
CA LEU A 620 -1.25 -49.96 -9.21
C LEU A 620 -1.25 -51.42 -9.70
N ARG A 621 -0.54 -52.33 -9.02
CA ARG A 621 -0.64 -53.78 -9.31
C ARG A 621 -2.06 -54.29 -9.12
N ASN A 622 -2.76 -53.83 -8.09
CA ASN A 622 -4.15 -54.20 -7.86
C ASN A 622 -5.11 -53.59 -8.89
N ILE A 623 -4.86 -52.35 -9.33
CA ILE A 623 -5.55 -51.73 -10.46
C ILE A 623 -5.39 -52.59 -11.74
N TYR A 624 -4.17 -53.06 -12.06
CA TYR A 624 -3.96 -53.93 -13.23
C TYR A 624 -4.61 -55.31 -13.10
N LYS A 625 -4.60 -55.91 -11.91
CA LYS A 625 -5.33 -57.17 -11.66
C LYS A 625 -6.83 -57.01 -11.88
N GLU A 626 -7.42 -55.92 -11.38
CA GLU A 626 -8.83 -55.64 -11.60
C GLU A 626 -9.12 -55.36 -13.08
N LEU A 627 -8.28 -54.60 -13.78
CA LEU A 627 -8.40 -54.39 -15.23
C LEU A 627 -8.40 -55.70 -16.03
N THR A 628 -7.50 -56.63 -15.71
CA THR A 628 -7.46 -57.95 -16.37
C THR A 628 -8.74 -58.76 -16.12
N ALA A 629 -9.34 -58.63 -14.94
CA ALA A 629 -10.59 -59.32 -14.61
C ALA A 629 -11.85 -58.62 -15.18
N ASP A 630 -11.80 -57.29 -15.32
CA ASP A 630 -12.91 -56.45 -15.75
C ASP A 630 -13.02 -56.34 -17.29
N LEU A 631 -11.88 -56.30 -17.99
CA LEU A 631 -11.82 -56.11 -19.44
C LEU A 631 -11.17 -57.32 -20.14
N PRO A 632 -11.96 -58.15 -20.86
CA PRO A 632 -11.42 -59.21 -21.69
C PRO A 632 -10.44 -58.65 -22.74
N GLY A 633 -9.23 -59.21 -22.79
CA GLY A 633 -8.17 -58.80 -23.74
C GLY A 633 -7.16 -57.78 -23.19
N PHE A 634 -7.36 -57.24 -21.97
CA PHE A 634 -6.37 -56.36 -21.35
C PHE A 634 -5.12 -57.14 -20.92
N THR A 635 -3.95 -56.67 -21.37
CA THR A 635 -2.64 -57.20 -20.98
C THR A 635 -1.91 -56.19 -20.12
N ALA A 636 -1.59 -56.55 -18.87
CA ALA A 636 -0.91 -55.66 -17.95
C ALA A 636 0.51 -55.30 -18.44
N PRO A 637 0.86 -54.01 -18.58
CA PRO A 637 2.20 -53.59 -18.96
C PRO A 637 3.20 -53.81 -17.82
N ARG A 638 4.51 -53.76 -18.16
CA ARG A 638 5.61 -53.90 -17.18
C ARG A 638 6.09 -52.58 -16.57
N HIS A 639 5.33 -51.50 -16.73
CA HIS A 639 5.62 -50.17 -16.17
C HIS A 639 4.36 -49.57 -15.53
N GLY A 640 4.51 -48.50 -14.74
CA GLY A 640 3.40 -47.84 -14.05
C GLY A 640 3.04 -46.44 -14.57
N TYR A 641 3.41 -46.14 -15.82
CA TYR A 641 3.32 -44.80 -16.40
C TYR A 641 1.99 -44.60 -17.14
N LEU A 642 1.04 -43.95 -16.46
CA LEU A 642 -0.35 -43.79 -16.90
C LEU A 642 -0.60 -42.55 -17.79
N LYS A 643 0.44 -41.90 -18.35
CA LYS A 643 0.26 -40.72 -19.21
C LYS A 643 -0.65 -40.98 -20.41
N GLY A 644 -0.62 -42.20 -20.96
CA GLY A 644 -1.51 -42.61 -22.07
C GLY A 644 -3.00 -42.57 -21.73
N TRP A 645 -3.37 -42.74 -20.45
CA TRP A 645 -4.74 -42.55 -20.00
C TRP A 645 -5.11 -41.07 -19.89
N ALA A 646 -4.19 -40.23 -19.41
CA ALA A 646 -4.40 -38.79 -19.30
C ALA A 646 -4.72 -38.16 -20.67
N GLY A 647 -3.99 -38.57 -21.71
CA GLY A 647 -4.20 -38.10 -23.09
C GLY A 647 -5.53 -38.55 -23.73
N GLN A 648 -6.28 -39.48 -23.10
CA GLN A 648 -7.61 -39.89 -23.57
C GLN A 648 -8.76 -39.16 -22.86
N GLY A 649 -8.44 -38.25 -21.93
CA GLY A 649 -9.44 -37.52 -21.14
C GLY A 649 -9.57 -38.00 -19.69
N ILE A 650 -8.62 -38.80 -19.17
CA ILE A 650 -8.65 -39.25 -17.77
C ILE A 650 -7.84 -38.31 -16.87
N LEU A 651 -8.55 -37.47 -16.12
CA LEU A 651 -7.93 -36.59 -15.13
C LEU A 651 -7.54 -37.37 -13.87
N LEU A 652 -6.26 -37.77 -13.80
CA LEU A 652 -5.63 -38.49 -12.68
C LEU A 652 -5.18 -37.50 -11.59
N LEU A 653 -6.13 -36.99 -10.80
CA LEU A 653 -5.90 -35.94 -9.80
C LEU A 653 -5.60 -36.50 -8.42
N ASN A 654 -4.69 -35.90 -7.66
CA ASN A 654 -4.56 -36.14 -6.22
C ASN A 654 -5.26 -35.02 -5.44
N ALA A 655 -5.83 -35.33 -4.26
CA ALA A 655 -6.43 -34.31 -3.40
C ALA A 655 -5.40 -33.42 -2.68
N VAL A 656 -4.19 -33.93 -2.49
CA VAL A 656 -3.01 -33.16 -2.10
C VAL A 656 -1.98 -33.35 -3.21
N LEU A 657 -1.52 -32.27 -3.86
CA LEU A 657 -0.68 -32.40 -5.06
C LEU A 657 0.81 -32.59 -4.79
N THR A 658 1.25 -32.47 -3.53
CA THR A 658 2.66 -32.61 -3.15
C THR A 658 2.80 -33.34 -1.83
N VAL A 659 3.95 -33.97 -1.61
CA VAL A 659 4.28 -34.71 -0.40
C VAL A 659 5.77 -34.60 -0.10
N ARG A 660 6.14 -34.67 1.19
CA ARG A 660 7.52 -34.71 1.64
C ARG A 660 8.08 -36.12 1.49
N GLU A 661 9.36 -36.23 1.19
CA GLU A 661 10.05 -37.52 1.10
C GLU A 661 9.80 -38.38 2.35
N GLY A 662 9.39 -39.63 2.13
CA GLY A 662 9.16 -40.61 3.19
C GLY A 662 7.93 -40.37 4.07
N GLN A 663 7.16 -39.30 3.85
CA GLN A 663 6.06 -38.91 4.74
C GLN A 663 4.75 -38.73 3.97
N ALA A 664 4.01 -39.82 3.81
CA ALA A 664 2.67 -39.78 3.20
C ALA A 664 1.78 -38.72 3.88
N ASN A 665 1.03 -37.99 3.06
CA ASN A 665 0.05 -36.98 3.46
C ASN A 665 0.63 -35.78 4.25
N SER A 666 1.94 -35.53 4.19
CA SER A 666 2.62 -34.48 4.97
C SER A 666 2.14 -33.05 4.67
N HIS A 667 1.59 -32.80 3.48
CA HIS A 667 1.12 -31.47 3.05
C HIS A 667 -0.42 -31.33 3.11
N ALA A 668 -1.10 -32.23 3.83
CA ALA A 668 -2.53 -32.10 4.09
C ALA A 668 -2.84 -30.84 4.91
N ASN A 669 -4.02 -30.25 4.64
CA ASN A 669 -4.55 -29.03 5.25
C ASN A 669 -3.66 -27.78 5.03
N LYS A 670 -2.83 -27.79 3.98
CA LYS A 670 -1.96 -26.66 3.62
C LYS A 670 -2.50 -25.80 2.48
N GLY A 671 -3.69 -26.15 1.96
CA GLY A 671 -4.40 -25.38 0.94
C GLY A 671 -4.64 -26.17 -0.35
N TRP A 672 -3.99 -27.32 -0.55
CA TRP A 672 -4.19 -28.14 -1.75
C TRP A 672 -5.63 -28.64 -1.88
N GLU A 673 -6.26 -29.02 -0.77
CA GLU A 673 -7.62 -29.54 -0.80
C GLU A 673 -8.61 -28.48 -1.29
N HIS A 674 -8.37 -27.21 -0.98
CA HIS A 674 -9.20 -26.11 -1.48
C HIS A 674 -9.06 -25.97 -2.99
N PHE A 675 -7.82 -26.02 -3.48
CA PHE A 675 -7.54 -25.96 -4.92
C PHE A 675 -8.14 -27.16 -5.67
N THR A 676 -7.94 -28.38 -5.18
CA THR A 676 -8.48 -29.58 -5.84
C THR A 676 -10.01 -29.66 -5.74
N ASP A 677 -10.61 -29.11 -4.69
CA ASP A 677 -12.06 -28.97 -4.60
C ASP A 677 -12.59 -28.01 -5.66
N ALA A 678 -11.87 -26.93 -5.96
CA ALA A 678 -12.20 -26.03 -7.05
C ALA A 678 -12.09 -26.73 -8.41
N VAL A 679 -11.03 -27.51 -8.65
CA VAL A 679 -10.89 -28.35 -9.86
C VAL A 679 -12.08 -29.30 -10.02
N ILE A 680 -12.49 -30.00 -8.95
CA ILE A 680 -13.64 -30.92 -9.00
C ILE A 680 -14.94 -30.17 -9.34
N ARG A 681 -15.16 -28.99 -8.76
CA ARG A 681 -16.34 -28.15 -9.09
C ARG A 681 -16.31 -27.69 -10.54
N THR A 682 -15.16 -27.24 -11.03
CA THR A 682 -14.99 -26.85 -12.44
C THR A 682 -15.33 -28.01 -13.39
N VAL A 683 -14.91 -29.23 -13.06
CA VAL A 683 -15.26 -30.41 -13.86
C VAL A 683 -16.76 -30.75 -13.73
N ASN A 684 -17.34 -30.63 -12.54
CA ASN A 684 -18.78 -30.83 -12.30
C ASN A 684 -19.66 -29.82 -13.05
N ASP A 685 -19.12 -28.63 -13.36
CA ASP A 685 -19.86 -27.60 -14.08
C ASP A 685 -19.83 -27.84 -15.61
N LYS A 686 -19.11 -28.88 -16.10
CA LYS A 686 -19.11 -29.23 -17.52
C LYS A 686 -20.50 -29.71 -17.97
N PRO A 687 -21.00 -29.22 -19.13
CA PRO A 687 -22.27 -29.69 -19.67
C PRO A 687 -22.19 -31.12 -20.20
N GLN A 688 -21.01 -31.56 -20.68
CA GLN A 688 -20.79 -32.94 -21.11
C GLN A 688 -20.65 -33.89 -19.92
N ARG A 689 -21.10 -35.14 -20.08
CA ARG A 689 -20.97 -36.17 -19.04
C ARG A 689 -19.49 -36.41 -18.71
N VAL A 690 -19.22 -36.49 -17.40
CA VAL A 690 -17.94 -36.91 -16.83
C VAL A 690 -18.23 -38.04 -15.85
N VAL A 691 -17.38 -39.07 -15.86
CA VAL A 691 -17.46 -40.19 -14.91
C VAL A 691 -16.46 -39.97 -13.78
N PHE A 692 -16.94 -39.85 -12.55
CA PHE A 692 -16.13 -39.65 -11.35
C PHE A 692 -15.90 -40.99 -10.65
N VAL A 693 -14.65 -41.43 -10.58
CA VAL A 693 -14.25 -42.69 -9.96
C VAL A 693 -13.65 -42.40 -8.58
N LEU A 694 -14.37 -42.79 -7.53
CA LEU A 694 -14.05 -42.47 -6.15
C LEU A 694 -13.66 -43.73 -5.36
N TRP A 695 -12.36 -44.04 -5.37
CA TRP A 695 -11.82 -45.20 -4.65
C TRP A 695 -11.50 -44.87 -3.19
N GLY A 696 -12.12 -45.62 -2.28
CA GLY A 696 -11.87 -45.50 -0.85
C GLY A 696 -12.58 -44.34 -0.15
N ALA A 697 -12.53 -44.35 1.19
CA ALA A 697 -13.29 -43.41 2.01
C ALA A 697 -12.92 -41.94 1.79
N TYR A 698 -11.64 -41.66 1.48
CA TYR A 698 -11.19 -40.30 1.24
C TYR A 698 -11.83 -39.71 -0.04
N ALA A 699 -11.76 -40.43 -1.16
CA ALA A 699 -12.34 -39.97 -2.43
C ALA A 699 -13.86 -39.83 -2.34
N ARG A 700 -14.55 -40.78 -1.69
CA ARG A 700 -16.00 -40.73 -1.49
C ARG A 700 -16.48 -39.49 -0.73
N LYS A 701 -15.66 -38.90 0.16
CA LYS A 701 -16.01 -37.63 0.85
C LYS A 701 -16.17 -36.46 -0.12
N LYS A 702 -15.58 -36.52 -1.31
CA LYS A 702 -15.70 -35.47 -2.35
C LYS A 702 -16.98 -35.59 -3.16
N LYS A 703 -17.77 -36.65 -3.00
CA LYS A 703 -19.09 -36.83 -3.63
C LYS A 703 -20.01 -35.62 -3.49
N LYS A 704 -19.95 -34.93 -2.35
CA LYS A 704 -20.72 -33.70 -2.08
C LYS A 704 -20.42 -32.52 -3.04
N LEU A 705 -19.32 -32.58 -3.77
CA LEU A 705 -18.92 -31.56 -4.76
C LEU A 705 -19.43 -31.89 -6.17
N ILE A 706 -19.94 -33.10 -6.38
CA ILE A 706 -20.45 -33.59 -7.66
C ILE A 706 -21.98 -33.58 -7.56
N THR A 707 -22.58 -32.49 -8.02
CA THR A 707 -24.02 -32.22 -7.88
C THR A 707 -24.76 -32.23 -9.20
N ALA A 708 -24.06 -32.14 -10.34
CA ALA A 708 -24.69 -32.04 -11.63
C ALA A 708 -25.24 -33.42 -12.09
N PRO A 709 -26.51 -33.49 -12.51
CA PRO A 709 -27.23 -34.77 -12.70
C PRO A 709 -26.74 -35.57 -13.92
N GLN A 710 -26.05 -34.93 -14.87
CA GLN A 710 -25.53 -35.59 -16.07
C GLN A 710 -24.31 -36.48 -15.79
N HIS A 711 -23.65 -36.32 -14.63
CA HIS A 711 -22.44 -37.04 -14.27
C HIS A 711 -22.74 -38.38 -13.59
N VAL A 712 -21.83 -39.34 -13.76
CA VAL A 712 -21.93 -40.68 -13.15
C VAL A 712 -20.83 -40.82 -12.09
N ILE A 713 -21.18 -41.34 -10.92
CA ILE A 713 -20.24 -41.58 -9.82
C ILE A 713 -20.09 -43.09 -9.63
N ILE A 714 -18.86 -43.60 -9.74
CA ILE A 714 -18.51 -45.00 -9.49
C ILE A 714 -17.68 -45.06 -8.21
N GLU A 715 -18.19 -45.77 -7.20
CA GLU A 715 -17.57 -45.87 -5.88
C GLU A 715 -17.10 -47.30 -5.62
N SER A 716 -15.88 -47.47 -5.10
CA SER A 716 -15.42 -48.78 -4.61
C SER A 716 -14.44 -48.62 -3.44
N ALA A 717 -13.91 -49.73 -2.93
CA ALA A 717 -12.83 -49.69 -1.93
C ALA A 717 -11.54 -49.11 -2.54
N HIS A 718 -10.55 -48.78 -1.70
CA HIS A 718 -9.27 -48.30 -2.21
C HIS A 718 -8.44 -49.48 -2.77
N PRO A 719 -7.69 -49.32 -3.87
CA PRO A 719 -6.88 -50.42 -4.45
C PRO A 719 -5.63 -50.79 -3.63
N SER A 720 -5.44 -50.22 -2.44
CA SER A 720 -4.31 -50.57 -1.55
C SER A 720 -4.42 -51.98 -0.98
N PRO A 721 -3.28 -52.60 -0.59
CA PRO A 721 -3.27 -53.93 0.05
C PRO A 721 -4.19 -54.05 1.28
N LEU A 722 -4.42 -52.95 2.00
CA LEU A 722 -5.28 -52.92 3.19
C LEU A 722 -6.79 -53.09 2.89
N SER A 723 -7.22 -52.96 1.63
CA SER A 723 -8.63 -53.02 1.25
C SER A 723 -8.89 -53.70 -0.10
N GLU A 724 -7.88 -54.40 -0.64
CA GLU A 724 -7.92 -54.98 -1.99
C GLU A 724 -9.05 -56.01 -2.18
N ALA A 725 -9.36 -56.79 -1.15
CA ALA A 725 -10.44 -57.78 -1.19
C ALA A 725 -11.83 -57.15 -1.46
N LYS A 726 -12.03 -55.87 -1.09
CA LYS A 726 -13.27 -55.12 -1.37
C LYS A 726 -13.18 -54.28 -2.65
N PHE A 727 -11.98 -54.18 -3.25
CA PHE A 727 -11.76 -53.50 -4.52
C PHE A 727 -11.95 -54.47 -5.69
N PHE A 728 -11.50 -55.72 -5.54
CA PHE A 728 -11.66 -56.73 -6.58
C PHE A 728 -13.12 -57.07 -6.86
N GLY A 729 -13.46 -57.20 -8.14
CA GLY A 729 -14.83 -57.42 -8.61
C GLY A 729 -15.69 -56.16 -8.62
N SER A 730 -15.13 -54.98 -8.29
CA SER A 730 -15.85 -53.71 -8.38
C SER A 730 -16.07 -53.24 -9.82
N ARG A 731 -15.34 -53.81 -10.79
CA ARG A 731 -15.48 -53.61 -12.24
C ARG A 731 -15.64 -52.14 -12.67
N PRO A 732 -14.78 -51.22 -12.19
CA PRO A 732 -14.99 -49.80 -12.43
C PRO A 732 -14.69 -49.40 -13.88
N PHE A 733 -13.87 -50.15 -14.62
CA PHE A 733 -13.40 -49.76 -15.96
C PHE A 733 -14.45 -50.06 -17.03
N SER A 734 -15.09 -51.23 -16.97
CA SER A 734 -16.22 -51.55 -17.85
C SER A 734 -17.42 -50.64 -17.56
N GLN A 735 -17.68 -50.29 -16.29
CA GLN A 735 -18.70 -49.32 -15.89
C GLN A 735 -18.42 -47.91 -16.42
N VAL A 736 -17.16 -47.43 -16.34
CA VAL A 736 -16.78 -46.14 -16.96
C VAL A 736 -17.10 -46.16 -18.45
N ASN A 737 -16.69 -47.21 -19.17
CA ASN A 737 -16.92 -47.31 -20.61
C ASN A 737 -18.42 -47.41 -20.93
N ALA A 738 -19.22 -48.10 -20.12
CA ALA A 738 -20.67 -48.13 -20.29
C ALA A 738 -21.30 -46.75 -20.10
N ALA A 739 -20.92 -46.02 -19.05
CA ALA A 739 -21.43 -44.68 -18.76
C ALA A 739 -21.07 -43.64 -19.83
N LEU A 740 -19.87 -43.76 -20.42
CA LEU A 740 -19.46 -42.93 -21.56
C LEU A 740 -20.26 -43.26 -22.82
N LYS A 741 -20.44 -44.55 -23.16
CA LYS A 741 -21.25 -44.98 -24.30
C LYS A 741 -22.69 -44.51 -24.21
N GLU A 742 -23.29 -44.58 -23.02
CA GLU A 742 -24.65 -44.12 -22.77
C GLU A 742 -24.83 -42.62 -23.08
N ALA A 743 -23.78 -41.81 -22.89
CA ALA A 743 -23.78 -40.39 -23.24
C ALA A 743 -23.27 -40.10 -24.67
N GLY A 744 -23.07 -41.12 -25.51
CA GLY A 744 -22.54 -40.95 -26.86
C GLY A 744 -21.07 -40.53 -26.92
N LEU A 745 -20.32 -40.70 -25.83
CA LEU A 745 -18.90 -40.37 -25.75
C LEU A 745 -18.04 -41.59 -26.09
N THR A 746 -16.87 -41.34 -26.69
CA THR A 746 -15.89 -42.38 -27.00
C THR A 746 -15.43 -43.08 -25.71
N PRO A 747 -15.53 -44.42 -25.62
CA PRO A 747 -14.98 -45.18 -24.49
C PRO A 747 -13.47 -44.98 -24.33
N ILE A 748 -12.97 -45.21 -23.13
CA ILE A 748 -11.53 -45.24 -22.88
C ILE A 748 -10.95 -46.56 -23.37
N ASP A 749 -9.85 -46.48 -24.13
CA ASP A 749 -8.95 -47.60 -24.33
C ASP A 749 -8.00 -47.71 -23.13
N TRP A 750 -8.28 -48.69 -22.27
CA TRP A 750 -7.51 -48.90 -21.05
C TRP A 750 -6.16 -49.58 -21.30
N GLN A 751 -5.92 -50.14 -22.49
CA GLN A 751 -4.65 -50.77 -22.84
C GLN A 751 -3.55 -49.70 -22.95
N LEU A 752 -2.49 -49.86 -22.17
CA LEU A 752 -1.29 -49.02 -22.26
C LEU A 752 -0.28 -49.66 -23.22
N PRO A 753 0.63 -48.87 -23.82
CA PRO A 753 1.76 -49.40 -24.58
C PRO A 753 2.56 -50.38 -23.72
N MET A 754 3.04 -51.48 -24.32
CA MET A 754 3.80 -52.49 -23.57
C MET A 754 5.20 -52.00 -23.17
N GLN A 755 5.72 -51.01 -23.88
CA GLN A 755 7.00 -50.35 -23.62
C GLN A 755 6.82 -48.84 -23.73
N VAL A 756 7.49 -48.11 -22.84
CA VAL A 756 7.49 -46.63 -22.83
C VAL A 756 8.89 -46.13 -22.49
N THR A 757 9.31 -45.08 -23.19
CA THR A 757 10.42 -44.21 -22.81
C THR A 757 9.84 -42.86 -22.40
N GLU A 758 10.52 -42.14 -21.51
CA GLU A 758 10.01 -40.86 -20.98
C GLU A 758 9.84 -39.78 -22.04
#